data_AF-A0A928P366-F1
#
_entry.id   AF-A0A928P366-F1
#
_cell.length_a   1.000
_cell.length_b   1.000
_cell.length_c   1.000
_cell.angle_alpha   90.00
_cell.angle_beta   90.00
_cell.angle_gamma   90.00
#
_symmetry.space_group_name_H-M   'P 1'
#
loop_
_entity.id
_entity.type
_entity.pdbx_description
1 polymer ?
#
loop_
_entity_poly.entity_id
_entity_poly.type
_entity_poly.pdbx_seq_one_letter_code
_entity_poly.pdbx_strand_id
1 'polypeptide(L)'
;MKRFISILLLAMMLLTAVPFSSFSASAAEETLPFTDVKETDWFYEAVDYTYANGIFKGTNSAGTLFSPGNAMTRAQFATTLFRLSGANEANYQGESLFPDVPSNDWMTAAVNWASEKGYVEGNNKGEFMPSKTLNRQTLATMLYRYAKDEYDTSKVRQTAFDRFGDASDTADWAKEAMTWMVTVELINGTGANVKGAPTLAPAKTATRGQVAQILMNYANLWYNQPYNVGDILIGEDSICDYIVVYSSAYADLAADFVKYIKMATGFELDCVQDTACEIGEKEILIGKTNREGVTVNIDRAQCGDDEESFIYGVQNGNLYLTSNEKQHGTEYAVYDFLEVYAGINYFGTIETVDLIKCSYVPADLDYFETSATKDYRVFYANKYGNEAKWKAYSAGDINGFYHALPSFGKDPSEFIPSWEYQVEWHKTSDPCLTDPKIQQNIITNASNFAGKEGIWCAMSDGSGYCKCANCRVAYRDKGRLGPYVDILDILADAIPNTKIVGLAYNYTWSVLKGYEPGDLNENVVIVVCTNKLCASHVINDPNCKNQICPNATIEINTGGYITVKDGSDDIFREICRVVPNVWVWDYVFPADHNEAPLPLFHRMYKNYKYYFENGVTGMFWQNTTDDNACFDVMRNYMGAKLMSEGKDMTEEEYWAYIEEFMKAYYGDGYTYILEYINHAYKLQSENEWHLWTMEKWYDIITEEQYRENFDYMMGLWEKAEALAQTEEMADRVRRDSTQMKFIELCLAYEDYADSAKTEEDLKTYTDKRAAYLEILKEYNFMEPLYSSTKLNPVEWRIAVY
;
A
#
# COMPACT_ATOMS: atom_id res chain seq x y z
N MET A 1 42.68 -32.20 7.28
CA MET A 1 42.62 -31.71 8.68
C MET A 1 41.35 -32.20 9.38
N LYS A 2 41.10 -33.51 9.40
CA LYS A 2 39.89 -34.15 9.99
C LYS A 2 40.25 -35.24 11.02
N ARG A 3 41.43 -35.15 11.64
CA ARG A 3 41.91 -36.12 12.66
C ARG A 3 42.50 -35.49 13.93
N PHE A 4 42.35 -34.17 14.11
CA PHE A 4 42.79 -33.47 15.33
C PHE A 4 41.64 -32.89 16.18
N ILE A 5 40.38 -32.98 15.74
CA ILE A 5 39.21 -32.49 16.50
C ILE A 5 38.56 -33.61 17.35
N SER A 6 38.77 -34.88 17.02
CA SER A 6 38.12 -36.01 17.72
C SER A 6 38.77 -36.43 19.05
N ILE A 7 39.85 -35.78 19.48
CA ILE A 7 40.55 -36.09 20.75
C ILE A 7 40.24 -35.05 21.84
N LEU A 8 39.72 -33.87 21.49
CA LEU A 8 39.33 -32.84 22.46
C LEU A 8 37.89 -33.00 23.01
N LEU A 9 37.02 -33.75 22.34
CA LEU A 9 35.63 -33.97 22.77
C LEU A 9 35.43 -35.16 23.73
N LEU A 10 36.42 -36.04 23.89
CA LEU A 10 36.35 -37.20 24.79
C LEU A 10 37.01 -36.98 26.16
N ALA A 11 37.73 -35.86 26.35
CA ALA A 11 38.36 -35.50 27.61
C ALA A 11 37.50 -34.57 28.50
N MET A 12 36.33 -34.13 28.02
CA MET A 12 35.41 -33.25 28.77
C MET A 12 34.20 -34.00 29.37
N MET A 13 34.05 -35.30 29.09
CA MET A 13 32.90 -36.10 29.56
C MET A 13 33.12 -36.93 30.82
N LEU A 14 34.32 -36.98 31.42
CA LEU A 14 34.56 -37.81 32.62
C LEU A 14 35.63 -37.21 33.53
N LEU A 15 35.24 -36.27 34.42
CA LEU A 15 35.89 -35.84 35.69
C LEU A 15 35.22 -34.50 36.09
N THR A 16 34.23 -34.41 36.98
CA THR A 16 34.18 -34.95 38.34
C THR A 16 32.72 -34.96 38.83
N ALA A 17 32.33 -36.08 39.44
CA ALA A 17 31.14 -36.17 40.26
C ALA A 17 31.28 -35.25 41.48
N VAL A 18 30.62 -34.09 41.44
CA VAL A 18 30.16 -33.39 42.64
C VAL A 18 28.67 -33.70 42.73
N PRO A 19 28.14 -34.19 43.86
CA PRO A 19 26.70 -34.22 44.04
C PRO A 19 26.25 -32.76 44.01
N PHE A 20 25.72 -32.30 42.88
CA PHE A 20 24.95 -31.08 42.83
C PHE A 20 23.75 -31.34 43.72
N SER A 21 23.90 -30.90 44.96
CA SER A 21 22.78 -30.69 45.86
C SER A 21 21.78 -29.90 45.07
N SER A 22 20.56 -30.41 44.99
CA SER A 22 19.42 -29.70 44.43
C SER A 22 19.40 -28.31 45.03
N PHE A 23 19.91 -27.32 44.31
CA PHE A 23 19.40 -25.97 44.46
C PHE A 23 18.02 -26.07 43.82
N SER A 24 17.04 -26.50 44.62
CA SER A 24 15.74 -25.87 44.53
C SER A 24 16.03 -24.39 44.73
N ALA A 25 16.19 -23.65 43.62
CA ALA A 25 15.70 -22.30 43.59
C ALA A 25 14.20 -22.44 43.85
N SER A 26 13.83 -22.42 45.12
CA SER A 26 12.57 -21.81 45.49
C SER A 26 12.62 -20.45 44.81
N ALA A 27 11.81 -20.25 43.77
CA ALA A 27 11.37 -18.92 43.45
C ALA A 27 10.80 -18.40 44.77
N ALA A 28 11.58 -17.61 45.50
CA ALA A 28 11.02 -16.78 46.54
C ALA A 28 10.10 -15.84 45.75
N GLU A 29 8.80 -15.87 46.05
CA GLU A 29 7.91 -14.79 45.61
C GLU A 29 8.59 -13.48 46.01
N GLU A 30 9.12 -12.72 45.05
CA GLU A 30 9.64 -11.39 45.31
C GLU A 30 8.44 -10.50 45.61
N THR A 31 8.08 -10.43 46.89
CA THR A 31 7.15 -9.42 47.37
C THR A 31 7.74 -8.05 47.07
N LEU A 32 6.93 -7.13 46.50
CA LEU A 32 7.28 -5.73 46.28
C LEU A 32 8.06 -5.14 47.48
N PRO A 33 9.15 -4.38 47.27
CA PRO A 33 9.93 -3.81 48.37
C PRO A 33 9.22 -2.64 49.08
N PHE A 34 8.00 -2.29 48.65
CA PHE A 34 7.26 -1.13 49.09
C PHE A 34 6.36 -1.43 50.29
N THR A 35 6.72 -0.88 51.44
CA THR A 35 5.99 -1.08 52.71
C THR A 35 4.63 -0.39 52.76
N ASP A 36 4.35 0.51 51.81
CA ASP A 36 3.11 1.28 51.68
C ASP A 36 2.23 0.83 50.51
N VAL A 37 2.48 -0.37 49.97
CA VAL A 37 1.70 -1.03 48.92
C VAL A 37 1.39 -2.45 49.37
N LYS A 38 0.11 -2.77 49.55
CA LYS A 38 -0.37 -4.08 50.02
C LYS A 38 -0.97 -4.84 48.84
N GLU A 39 -0.86 -6.17 48.84
CA GLU A 39 -1.48 -7.05 47.81
C GLU A 39 -2.98 -6.81 47.59
N THR A 40 -3.67 -6.28 48.60
CA THR A 40 -5.11 -5.94 48.53
C THR A 40 -5.41 -4.54 47.98
N ASP A 41 -4.40 -3.73 47.70
CA ASP A 41 -4.58 -2.41 47.11
C ASP A 41 -4.90 -2.55 45.61
N TRP A 42 -5.87 -1.79 45.12
CA TRP A 42 -6.32 -1.86 43.73
C TRP A 42 -5.23 -1.54 42.70
N PHE A 43 -4.15 -0.87 43.12
CA PHE A 43 -2.99 -0.54 42.29
C PHE A 43 -1.81 -1.48 42.51
N TYR A 44 -1.93 -2.54 43.32
CA TYR A 44 -0.81 -3.42 43.67
C TYR A 44 -0.14 -4.00 42.42
N GLU A 45 -0.92 -4.65 41.54
CA GLU A 45 -0.43 -5.25 40.29
C GLU A 45 0.26 -4.22 39.40
N ALA A 46 -0.32 -3.02 39.31
CA ALA A 46 0.28 -1.93 38.52
C ALA A 46 1.62 -1.45 39.08
N VAL A 47 1.75 -1.38 40.41
CA VAL A 47 3.01 -1.04 41.05
C VAL A 47 4.02 -2.16 40.85
N ASP A 48 3.60 -3.42 40.96
CA ASP A 48 4.44 -4.59 40.72
C ASP A 48 5.00 -4.60 39.30
N TYR A 49 4.11 -4.53 38.31
CA TYR A 49 4.47 -4.45 36.90
C TYR A 49 5.45 -3.31 36.60
N THR A 50 5.10 -2.09 37.01
CA THR A 50 5.92 -0.92 36.67
C THR A 50 7.25 -0.88 37.43
N TYR A 51 7.34 -1.54 38.59
CA TYR A 51 8.59 -1.69 39.32
C TYR A 51 9.48 -2.76 38.69
N ALA A 52 8.94 -3.94 38.38
CA ALA A 52 9.65 -5.04 37.74
C ALA A 52 10.27 -4.62 36.40
N ASN A 53 9.55 -3.77 35.63
CA ASN A 53 10.02 -3.23 34.36
C ASN A 53 10.89 -1.96 34.48
N GLY A 54 11.26 -1.55 35.70
CA GLY A 54 12.13 -0.40 35.93
C GLY A 54 11.53 0.97 35.58
N ILE A 55 10.24 1.04 35.26
CA ILE A 55 9.50 2.27 34.92
C ILE A 55 9.40 3.16 36.17
N PHE A 56 8.96 2.57 37.29
CA PHE A 56 8.89 3.24 38.58
C PHE A 56 10.03 2.79 39.51
N LYS A 57 10.43 3.72 40.39
CA LYS A 57 11.35 3.49 41.51
C LYS A 57 10.73 4.02 42.80
N GLY A 58 11.25 3.54 43.94
CA GLY A 58 10.88 4.03 45.26
C GLY A 58 11.18 5.53 45.44
N THR A 59 10.41 6.19 46.30
CA THR A 59 10.46 7.65 46.51
C THR A 59 11.37 8.09 47.65
N ASN A 60 11.75 7.18 48.55
CA ASN A 60 12.69 7.45 49.62
C ASN A 60 14.09 6.90 49.28
N SER A 61 15.11 7.41 49.94
CA SER A 61 16.51 7.01 49.70
C SER A 61 16.77 5.52 49.99
N ALA A 62 15.91 4.86 50.77
CA ALA A 62 15.97 3.43 51.04
C ALA A 62 15.27 2.55 49.99
N GLY A 63 14.51 3.15 49.05
CA GLY A 63 13.75 2.41 48.03
C GLY A 63 12.53 1.64 48.55
N THR A 64 12.12 1.84 49.80
CA THR A 64 11.07 1.05 50.50
C THR A 64 9.69 1.70 50.52
N LEU A 65 9.52 2.87 49.90
CA LEU A 65 8.23 3.55 49.77
C LEU A 65 7.91 3.82 48.31
N PHE A 66 6.71 3.45 47.86
CA PHE A 66 6.19 3.82 46.54
C PHE A 66 5.46 5.16 46.55
N SER A 67 4.83 5.51 47.67
CA SER A 67 3.97 6.69 47.86
C SER A 67 2.78 6.78 46.87
N PRO A 68 1.88 5.77 46.80
CA PRO A 68 0.83 5.69 45.78
C PRO A 68 -0.17 6.86 45.80
N GLY A 69 -0.36 7.49 46.96
CA GLY A 69 -1.25 8.65 47.15
C GLY A 69 -0.63 10.01 46.79
N ASN A 70 0.69 10.09 46.56
CA ASN A 70 1.35 11.35 46.25
C ASN A 70 1.03 11.81 44.82
N ALA A 71 0.84 13.11 44.66
CA ALA A 71 0.71 13.76 43.36
C ALA A 71 1.98 13.56 42.53
N MET A 72 1.83 13.23 41.24
CA MET A 72 2.96 13.23 40.31
C MET A 72 3.25 14.61 39.76
N THR A 73 4.54 14.94 39.63
CA THR A 73 5.00 16.15 38.95
C THR A 73 5.28 15.90 37.47
N ARG A 74 5.34 16.97 36.68
CA ARG A 74 5.69 16.92 35.25
C ARG A 74 7.03 16.25 35.00
N ALA A 75 8.06 16.58 35.79
CA ALA A 75 9.38 15.93 35.68
C ALA A 75 9.31 14.43 35.96
N GLN A 76 8.59 14.04 37.02
CA GLN A 76 8.47 12.62 37.35
C GLN A 76 7.77 11.83 36.24
N PHE A 77 6.76 12.40 35.58
CA PHE A 77 6.07 11.71 34.49
C PHE A 77 6.91 11.65 33.21
N ALA A 78 7.61 12.72 32.85
CA ALA A 78 8.56 12.70 31.75
C ALA A 78 9.64 11.63 31.98
N THR A 79 10.16 11.49 33.20
CA THR A 79 11.12 10.45 33.56
C THR A 79 10.52 9.04 33.52
N THR A 80 9.25 8.84 33.89
CA THR A 80 8.62 7.51 33.75
C THR A 80 8.40 7.15 32.28
N LEU A 81 8.00 8.10 31.43
CA LEU A 81 7.88 7.88 29.98
C LEU A 81 9.23 7.59 29.33
N PHE A 82 10.28 8.31 29.73
CA PHE A 82 11.65 8.07 29.25
C PHE A 82 12.16 6.67 29.59
N ARG A 83 11.81 6.15 30.78
CA ARG A 83 12.17 4.78 31.16
C ARG A 83 11.34 3.75 30.41
N LEU A 84 10.04 4.03 30.24
CA LEU A 84 9.14 3.18 29.47
C LEU A 84 9.59 3.03 28.01
N SER A 85 10.13 4.09 27.40
CA SER A 85 10.61 4.06 26.00
C SER A 85 11.94 3.33 25.81
N GLY A 86 12.69 3.07 26.89
CA GLY A 86 14.04 2.50 26.80
C GLY A 86 15.07 3.44 26.17
N ALA A 87 14.76 4.73 26.03
CA ALA A 87 15.66 5.70 25.42
C ALA A 87 17.00 5.77 26.17
N ASN A 88 18.11 5.84 25.43
CA ASN A 88 19.44 5.85 26.01
C ASN A 88 19.73 7.21 26.66
N GLU A 89 19.86 7.21 27.99
CA GLU A 89 20.15 8.40 28.80
C GLU A 89 21.36 9.19 28.27
N ALA A 90 22.40 8.51 27.76
CA ALA A 90 23.62 9.16 27.25
C ALA A 90 23.36 10.11 26.08
N ASN A 91 22.29 9.92 25.30
CA ASN A 91 21.99 10.72 24.12
C ASN A 91 21.34 12.07 24.46
N TYR A 92 20.81 12.22 25.68
CA TYR A 92 19.97 13.37 26.05
C TYR A 92 20.52 14.19 27.24
N GLN A 93 21.72 13.86 27.71
CA GLN A 93 22.42 14.65 28.73
C GLN A 93 22.89 16.00 28.18
N GLY A 94 23.13 16.96 29.08
CA GLY A 94 23.62 18.30 28.72
C GLY A 94 22.69 19.43 29.13
N GLU A 95 22.77 20.57 28.43
CA GLU A 95 21.91 21.72 28.68
C GLU A 95 20.48 21.47 28.20
N SER A 96 19.50 21.99 28.92
CA SER A 96 18.09 21.91 28.53
C SER A 96 17.65 23.16 27.79
N LEU A 97 16.71 23.01 26.86
CA LEU A 97 16.02 24.13 26.22
C LEU A 97 15.14 24.92 27.20
N PHE A 98 14.82 24.33 28.36
CA PHE A 98 14.07 24.98 29.42
C PHE A 98 15.02 25.53 30.51
N PRO A 99 14.94 26.84 30.83
CA PRO A 99 15.86 27.49 31.77
C PRO A 99 15.66 27.06 33.23
N ASP A 100 14.53 26.43 33.55
CA ASP A 100 14.21 25.89 34.88
C ASP A 100 14.52 24.39 35.03
N VAL A 101 15.23 23.80 34.05
CA VAL A 101 15.74 22.42 34.10
C VAL A 101 17.27 22.50 34.20
N PRO A 102 17.87 22.23 35.37
CA PRO A 102 19.32 22.26 35.53
C PRO A 102 20.01 21.22 34.62
N SER A 103 21.21 21.53 34.14
CA SER A 103 22.00 20.57 33.35
C SER A 103 22.45 19.39 34.22
N ASN A 104 22.39 18.19 33.66
CA ASN A 104 22.85 16.93 34.28
C ASN A 104 22.17 16.57 35.63
N ASP A 105 20.92 17.00 35.84
CA ASP A 105 20.07 16.57 36.94
C ASP A 105 19.31 15.27 36.55
N TRP A 106 18.70 14.58 37.52
CA TRP A 106 18.06 13.26 37.32
C TRP A 106 16.91 13.27 36.29
N MET A 107 16.36 14.44 35.98
CA MET A 107 15.28 14.62 35.02
C MET A 107 15.75 15.16 33.67
N THR A 108 16.99 15.65 33.56
CA THR A 108 17.45 16.44 32.41
C THR A 108 17.34 15.65 31.11
N ALA A 109 17.88 14.43 31.08
CA ALA A 109 17.79 13.56 29.90
C ALA A 109 16.34 13.29 29.49
N ALA A 110 15.48 12.98 30.46
CA ALA A 110 14.07 12.71 30.20
C ALA A 110 13.31 13.93 29.66
N VAL A 111 13.59 15.12 30.19
CA VAL A 111 12.93 16.35 29.75
C VAL A 111 13.44 16.78 28.37
N ASN A 112 14.74 16.65 28.11
CA ASN A 112 15.32 16.95 26.80
C ASN A 112 14.75 16.02 25.72
N TRP A 113 14.76 14.71 25.97
CA TRP A 113 14.15 13.73 25.08
C TRP A 113 12.67 14.02 24.81
N ALA A 114 11.88 14.24 25.88
CA ALA A 114 10.46 14.47 25.74
C ALA A 114 10.16 15.80 25.01
N SER A 115 11.05 16.80 25.14
CA SER A 115 10.92 18.08 24.44
C SER A 115 11.27 17.94 22.96
N GLU A 116 12.36 17.25 22.66
CA GLU A 116 12.83 17.01 21.29
C GLU A 116 11.79 16.22 20.49
N LYS A 117 11.14 15.24 21.13
CA LYS A 117 10.05 14.47 20.55
C LYS A 117 8.68 15.16 20.58
N GLY A 118 8.57 16.37 21.14
CA GLY A 118 7.31 17.10 21.20
C GLY A 118 6.27 16.53 22.19
N TYR A 119 6.65 15.60 23.06
CA TYR A 119 5.76 15.02 24.09
C TYR A 119 5.45 16.01 25.21
N VAL A 120 6.34 16.98 25.44
CA VAL A 120 6.15 18.03 26.44
C VAL A 120 6.42 19.42 25.85
N GLU A 121 5.70 20.40 26.38
CA GLU A 121 5.85 21.82 26.02
C GLU A 121 6.12 22.66 27.27
N GLY A 122 6.83 23.77 27.08
CA GLY A 122 7.02 24.81 28.10
C GLY A 122 5.82 25.75 28.22
N ASN A 123 5.84 26.61 29.24
CA ASN A 123 4.89 27.72 29.33
C ASN A 123 5.27 28.89 28.41
N ASN A 124 4.47 29.97 28.41
CA ASN A 124 4.73 31.18 27.62
C ASN A 124 6.02 31.94 27.99
N LYS A 125 6.75 31.51 29.03
CA LYS A 125 8.07 32.03 29.42
C LYS A 125 9.21 31.10 29.01
N GLY A 126 8.90 30.01 28.30
CA GLY A 126 9.85 28.98 27.94
C GLY A 126 10.26 28.08 29.10
N GLU A 127 9.49 27.99 30.20
CA GLU A 127 9.81 27.15 31.36
C GLU A 127 9.07 25.79 31.31
N PHE A 128 9.72 24.70 31.69
CA PHE A 128 9.12 23.36 31.74
C PHE A 128 8.18 23.16 32.94
N MET A 129 8.46 23.81 34.07
CA MET A 129 7.81 23.69 35.37
C MET A 129 7.93 22.27 35.98
N PRO A 130 9.15 21.76 36.28
CA PRO A 130 9.39 20.36 36.67
C PRO A 130 8.66 19.94 37.96
N SER A 131 8.47 20.86 38.91
CA SER A 131 7.79 20.59 40.18
C SER A 131 6.27 20.75 40.13
N LYS A 132 5.70 21.23 39.01
CA LYS A 132 4.25 21.40 38.88
C LYS A 132 3.57 20.04 38.83
N THR A 133 2.57 19.85 39.69
CA THR A 133 1.78 18.62 39.74
C THR A 133 0.90 18.47 38.50
N LEU A 134 0.79 17.26 37.98
CA LEU A 134 -0.05 16.93 36.82
C LEU A 134 -1.50 16.74 37.25
N ASN A 135 -2.41 17.47 36.60
CA ASN A 135 -3.80 17.05 36.56
C ASN A 135 -3.99 15.96 35.49
N ARG A 136 -5.11 15.23 35.59
CA ARG A 136 -5.41 14.08 34.73
C ARG A 136 -5.43 14.45 33.25
N GLN A 137 -5.97 15.62 32.90
CA GLN A 137 -6.01 16.10 31.51
C GLN A 137 -4.62 16.49 30.96
N THR A 138 -3.70 17.04 31.78
CA THR A 138 -2.32 17.30 31.34
C THR A 138 -1.52 16.00 31.21
N LEU A 139 -1.72 15.05 32.14
CA LEU A 139 -1.14 13.70 31.99
C LEU A 139 -1.62 13.05 30.69
N ALA A 140 -2.91 13.15 30.40
CA ALA A 140 -3.50 12.61 29.18
C ALA A 140 -2.83 13.19 27.93
N THR A 141 -2.66 14.51 27.84
CA THR A 141 -1.98 15.11 26.69
C THR A 141 -0.54 14.68 26.53
N MET A 142 0.21 14.51 27.62
CA MET A 142 1.60 14.05 27.54
C MET A 142 1.69 12.59 27.10
N LEU A 143 0.85 11.71 27.66
CA LEU A 143 0.82 10.31 27.25
C LEU A 143 0.29 10.14 25.82
N TYR A 144 -0.71 10.92 25.44
CA TYR A 144 -1.30 10.90 24.10
C TYR A 144 -0.29 11.30 23.03
N ARG A 145 0.49 12.37 23.27
CA ARG A 145 1.57 12.77 22.36
C ARG A 145 2.66 11.71 22.27
N TYR A 146 3.03 11.12 23.41
CA TYR A 146 3.95 9.98 23.42
C TYR A 146 3.40 8.77 22.62
N ALA A 147 2.10 8.49 22.77
CA ALA A 147 1.45 7.37 22.10
C ALA A 147 1.29 7.57 20.59
N LYS A 148 1.21 8.81 20.09
CA LYS A 148 1.07 9.09 18.64
C LYS A 148 2.22 8.54 17.81
N ASP A 149 3.42 8.47 18.38
CA ASP A 149 4.60 7.97 17.68
C ASP A 149 4.64 6.42 17.64
N GLU A 150 3.82 5.75 18.46
CA GLU A 150 3.85 4.30 18.68
C GLU A 150 2.52 3.60 18.32
N TYR A 151 1.40 4.34 18.19
CA TYR A 151 0.06 3.80 17.99
C TYR A 151 -0.80 4.67 17.07
N ASP A 152 -1.72 4.04 16.35
CA ASP A 152 -2.87 4.73 15.74
C ASP A 152 -3.79 5.27 16.85
N THR A 153 -3.77 6.59 17.01
CA THR A 153 -4.60 7.29 18.00
C THR A 153 -5.83 7.97 17.39
N SER A 154 -6.08 7.75 16.09
CA SER A 154 -7.21 8.33 15.35
C SER A 154 -8.54 7.65 15.70
N LYS A 155 -8.51 6.38 16.11
CA LYS A 155 -9.67 5.58 16.54
C LYS A 155 -10.21 6.07 17.88
N VAL A 156 -11.09 7.07 17.84
CA VAL A 156 -11.76 7.65 19.01
C VAL A 156 -13.27 7.39 19.02
N ARG A 157 -13.82 7.03 20.17
CA ARG A 157 -15.26 6.86 20.40
C ARG A 157 -15.76 8.01 21.26
N GLN A 158 -16.28 9.05 20.62
CA GLN A 158 -16.85 10.21 21.34
C GLN A 158 -17.94 9.79 22.35
N THR A 159 -18.74 8.76 22.02
CA THR A 159 -19.74 8.18 22.93
C THR A 159 -19.15 7.56 24.20
N ALA A 160 -17.92 7.05 24.15
CA ALA A 160 -17.20 6.53 25.33
C ALA A 160 -16.72 7.67 26.26
N PHE A 161 -16.47 8.86 25.71
CA PHE A 161 -16.14 10.07 26.47
C PHE A 161 -17.38 10.77 27.02
N ASP A 162 -18.45 10.86 26.24
CA ASP A 162 -19.69 11.55 26.64
C ASP A 162 -20.44 10.82 27.76
N ARG A 163 -20.13 9.55 28.05
CA ARG A 163 -20.71 8.78 29.16
C ARG A 163 -20.35 9.34 30.54
N PHE A 164 -19.31 10.16 30.64
CA PHE A 164 -18.83 10.71 31.90
C PHE A 164 -19.58 12.01 32.24
N GLY A 165 -20.11 12.10 33.46
CA GLY A 165 -20.98 13.21 33.89
C GLY A 165 -20.29 14.59 33.94
N ASP A 166 -18.96 14.60 33.93
CA ASP A 166 -18.09 15.79 33.95
C ASP A 166 -17.22 15.89 32.68
N ALA A 167 -17.58 15.19 31.59
CA ALA A 167 -16.85 15.25 30.32
C ALA A 167 -16.69 16.71 29.81
N SER A 168 -17.72 17.54 30.01
CA SER A 168 -17.73 18.96 29.67
C SER A 168 -16.72 19.81 30.43
N ASP A 169 -16.20 19.33 31.57
CA ASP A 169 -15.21 20.04 32.38
C ASP A 169 -13.78 19.84 31.84
N THR A 170 -13.61 19.00 30.81
CA THR A 170 -12.34 18.80 30.11
C THR A 170 -12.04 20.01 29.24
N ALA A 171 -10.85 20.60 29.43
CA ALA A 171 -10.43 21.75 28.62
C ALA A 171 -10.29 21.35 27.14
N ASP A 172 -10.61 22.28 26.22
CA ASP A 172 -10.65 21.99 24.77
C ASP A 172 -9.36 21.36 24.24
N TRP A 173 -8.21 21.85 24.69
CA TRP A 173 -6.88 21.35 24.31
C TRP A 173 -6.57 19.93 24.79
N ALA A 174 -7.36 19.39 25.73
CA ALA A 174 -7.19 18.04 26.26
C ALA A 174 -8.28 17.06 25.80
N LYS A 175 -9.32 17.54 25.09
CA LYS A 175 -10.48 16.70 24.74
C LYS A 175 -10.07 15.51 23.90
N GLU A 176 -9.27 15.72 22.85
CA GLU A 176 -8.77 14.65 21.97
C GLU A 176 -8.03 13.57 22.77
N ALA A 177 -7.03 13.97 23.56
CA ALA A 177 -6.25 13.06 24.39
C ALA A 177 -7.12 12.30 25.42
N MET A 178 -8.06 13.00 26.07
CA MET A 178 -8.95 12.40 27.05
C MET A 178 -9.95 11.43 26.40
N THR A 179 -10.49 11.79 25.23
CA THR A 179 -11.38 10.93 24.44
C THR A 179 -10.65 9.66 23.98
N TRP A 180 -9.41 9.79 23.52
CA TRP A 180 -8.59 8.63 23.16
C TRP A 180 -8.37 7.73 24.38
N MET A 181 -7.87 8.28 25.50
CA MET A 181 -7.58 7.48 26.71
C MET A 181 -8.79 6.72 27.25
N VAL A 182 -10.01 7.27 27.14
CA VAL A 182 -11.23 6.53 27.53
C VAL A 182 -11.66 5.52 26.47
N THR A 183 -11.39 5.79 25.19
CA THR A 183 -11.75 4.92 24.06
C THR A 183 -11.01 3.60 24.13
N VAL A 184 -9.70 3.70 24.41
CA VAL A 184 -8.77 2.56 24.57
C VAL A 184 -8.65 2.10 26.03
N GLU A 185 -9.57 2.53 26.89
CA GLU A 185 -9.73 2.08 28.29
C GLU A 185 -8.51 2.25 29.20
N LEU A 186 -7.56 3.14 28.84
CA LEU A 186 -6.47 3.58 29.72
C LEU A 186 -7.00 4.25 30.99
N ILE A 187 -8.15 4.93 30.88
CA ILE A 187 -8.88 5.48 32.02
C ILE A 187 -10.37 5.13 31.95
N ASN A 188 -10.91 4.63 33.06
CA ASN A 188 -12.33 4.31 33.22
C ASN A 188 -13.05 5.22 34.24
N GLY A 189 -12.45 6.37 34.55
CA GLY A 189 -12.95 7.33 35.53
C GLY A 189 -12.42 7.09 36.95
N THR A 190 -12.87 7.96 37.87
CA THR A 190 -12.65 7.85 39.31
C THR A 190 -14.01 7.53 39.92
N GLY A 191 -14.12 6.46 40.73
CA GLY A 191 -15.39 5.86 41.18
C GLY A 191 -16.38 6.73 41.99
N ALA A 192 -16.29 8.06 41.92
CA ALA A 192 -17.28 8.98 42.42
C ALA A 192 -18.44 9.09 41.42
N ASN A 193 -19.57 8.49 41.76
CA ASN A 193 -20.83 8.62 41.01
C ASN A 193 -21.50 9.97 41.32
N VAL A 194 -21.45 10.92 40.39
CA VAL A 194 -22.37 12.05 40.39
C VAL A 194 -23.60 11.61 39.60
N LYS A 195 -24.73 11.39 40.28
CA LYS A 195 -26.03 11.06 39.64
C LYS A 195 -26.03 9.79 38.76
N GLY A 196 -25.24 8.77 39.11
CA GLY A 196 -25.25 7.48 38.41
C GLY A 196 -24.40 7.40 37.14
N ALA A 197 -23.66 8.47 36.79
CA ALA A 197 -22.64 8.45 35.74
C ALA A 197 -21.22 8.46 36.36
N PRO A 198 -20.23 7.80 35.74
CA PRO A 198 -18.82 7.86 36.18
C PRO A 198 -18.23 9.26 35.95
N THR A 199 -17.17 9.60 36.70
CA THR A 199 -16.52 10.93 36.68
C THR A 199 -15.06 10.82 36.21
N LEU A 200 -14.62 11.61 35.24
CA LEU A 200 -13.23 11.67 34.76
C LEU A 200 -12.30 12.46 35.68
N ALA A 201 -12.83 13.48 36.34
CA ALA A 201 -12.13 14.47 37.14
C ALA A 201 -10.92 15.11 36.41
N PRO A 202 -11.11 15.70 35.21
CA PRO A 202 -10.02 16.11 34.32
C PRO A 202 -9.04 17.10 34.98
N ALA A 203 -9.56 18.03 35.80
CA ALA A 203 -8.75 19.03 36.50
C ALA A 203 -8.09 18.53 37.80
N LYS A 204 -8.43 17.31 38.28
CA LYS A 204 -7.88 16.76 39.53
C LYS A 204 -6.47 16.22 39.32
N THR A 205 -5.61 16.38 40.32
CA THR A 205 -4.24 15.86 40.31
C THR A 205 -4.20 14.32 40.20
N ALA A 206 -3.32 13.79 39.35
CA ALA A 206 -3.08 12.36 39.22
C ALA A 206 -2.08 11.88 40.29
N THR A 207 -2.43 10.82 41.01
CA THR A 207 -1.53 10.22 42.02
C THR A 207 -0.61 9.17 41.41
N ARG A 208 0.53 8.88 42.05
CA ARG A 208 1.48 7.86 41.58
C ARG A 208 0.86 6.49 41.35
N GLY A 209 -0.05 6.03 42.22
CA GLY A 209 -0.77 4.77 42.03
C GLY A 209 -1.71 4.80 40.82
N GLN A 210 -2.36 5.93 40.55
CA GLN A 210 -3.17 6.10 39.34
C GLN A 210 -2.31 6.11 38.07
N VAL A 211 -1.14 6.74 38.11
CA VAL A 211 -0.23 6.76 36.96
C VAL A 211 0.37 5.38 36.72
N ALA A 212 0.74 4.64 37.76
CA ALA A 212 1.19 3.26 37.60
C ALA A 212 0.11 2.40 36.93
N GLN A 213 -1.15 2.51 37.35
CA GLN A 213 -2.26 1.81 36.69
C GLN A 213 -2.42 2.21 35.23
N ILE A 214 -2.37 3.52 34.93
CA ILE A 214 -2.48 4.01 33.56
C ILE A 214 -1.32 3.50 32.70
N LEU A 215 -0.10 3.48 33.22
CA LEU A 215 1.07 2.99 32.49
C LEU A 215 1.06 1.46 32.34
N MET A 216 0.54 0.71 33.31
CA MET A 216 0.29 -0.72 33.13
C MET A 216 -0.77 -0.94 32.05
N ASN A 217 -1.90 -0.23 32.09
CA ASN A 217 -2.92 -0.31 31.03
C ASN A 217 -2.35 0.10 29.66
N TYR A 218 -1.44 1.08 29.62
CA TYR A 218 -0.79 1.55 28.41
C TYR A 218 0.22 0.55 27.86
N ALA A 219 1.08 -0.01 28.70
CA ALA A 219 1.97 -1.09 28.30
C ALA A 219 1.17 -2.34 27.89
N ASN A 220 0.03 -2.56 28.55
CA ASN A 220 -0.95 -3.55 28.15
C ASN A 220 -1.79 -3.11 26.96
N LEU A 221 -1.64 -1.93 26.33
CA LEU A 221 -2.28 -1.71 25.02
C LEU A 221 -1.73 -2.69 23.98
N TRP A 222 -0.48 -3.14 24.16
CA TRP A 222 0.10 -4.26 23.42
C TRP A 222 -0.55 -5.61 23.81
N TYR A 223 -0.85 -5.83 25.10
CA TYR A 223 -1.43 -7.08 25.63
C TYR A 223 -2.99 -7.15 25.69
N ASN A 224 -3.68 -6.03 25.45
CA ASN A 224 -5.13 -5.82 25.56
C ASN A 224 -5.75 -5.41 24.21
N GLN A 225 -5.23 -5.90 23.08
CA GLN A 225 -6.14 -6.75 22.32
C GLN A 225 -6.31 -7.98 23.22
N PRO A 226 -7.51 -8.30 23.73
CA PRO A 226 -7.63 -9.28 24.81
C PRO A 226 -6.98 -10.59 24.38
N TYR A 227 -5.78 -10.90 24.89
CA TYR A 227 -5.20 -12.22 24.74
C TYR A 227 -6.15 -13.16 25.49
N ASN A 228 -6.96 -13.88 24.73
CA ASN A 228 -7.76 -14.94 25.27
C ASN A 228 -6.86 -16.15 25.45
N VAL A 229 -7.13 -16.94 26.50
CA VAL A 229 -6.48 -18.25 26.64
C VAL A 229 -6.77 -19.06 25.37
N GLY A 230 -5.73 -19.33 24.58
CA GLY A 230 -5.83 -20.08 23.33
C GLY A 230 -5.42 -19.33 22.07
N ASP A 231 -5.18 -18.02 22.12
CA ASP A 231 -4.71 -17.26 20.95
C ASP A 231 -3.30 -17.69 20.52
N ILE A 232 -3.00 -17.56 19.23
CA ILE A 232 -1.68 -17.90 18.66
C ILE A 232 -0.78 -16.67 18.72
N LEU A 233 0.44 -16.84 19.23
CA LEU A 233 1.44 -15.77 19.35
C LEU A 233 2.44 -15.90 18.20
N ILE A 234 2.52 -14.91 17.32
CA ILE A 234 3.42 -14.96 16.16
C ILE A 234 4.81 -14.42 16.48
N GLY A 235 4.93 -13.34 17.28
CA GLY A 235 6.22 -12.68 17.56
C GLY A 235 7.04 -13.26 18.72
N GLU A 236 6.59 -14.35 19.32
CA GLU A 236 7.22 -14.99 20.49
C GLU A 236 7.78 -16.36 20.10
N ASP A 237 8.73 -16.89 20.88
CA ASP A 237 9.32 -18.22 20.63
C ASP A 237 8.27 -19.34 20.61
N SER A 238 7.16 -19.14 21.31
CA SER A 238 6.01 -20.06 21.35
C SER A 238 5.38 -20.36 19.98
N ILE A 239 5.61 -19.54 18.95
CA ILE A 239 5.21 -19.89 17.58
C ILE A 239 5.91 -21.17 17.12
N CYS A 240 7.13 -21.46 17.60
CA CYS A 240 7.88 -22.67 17.29
C CYS A 240 7.24 -23.96 17.84
N ASP A 241 6.24 -23.85 18.72
CA ASP A 241 5.43 -25.01 19.11
C ASP A 241 4.50 -25.49 17.98
N TYR A 242 4.28 -24.63 16.97
CA TYR A 242 3.47 -24.96 15.80
C TYR A 242 4.31 -25.62 14.72
N ILE A 243 3.68 -26.54 13.99
CA ILE A 243 4.23 -27.12 12.76
C ILE A 243 3.36 -26.71 11.57
N VAL A 244 3.98 -26.24 10.49
CA VAL A 244 3.29 -25.98 9.23
C VAL A 244 3.01 -27.31 8.54
N VAL A 245 1.73 -27.59 8.31
CA VAL A 245 1.25 -28.79 7.63
C VAL A 245 0.55 -28.38 6.35
N TYR A 246 0.99 -28.92 5.23
CA TYR A 246 0.47 -28.54 3.91
C TYR A 246 0.05 -29.74 3.09
N SER A 247 -0.90 -29.53 2.19
CA SER A 247 -1.26 -30.51 1.15
C SER A 247 -0.32 -30.39 -0.05
N SER A 248 -0.12 -31.48 -0.79
CA SER A 248 0.95 -31.60 -1.80
C SER A 248 1.00 -30.47 -2.86
N ALA A 249 -0.13 -29.82 -3.14
CA ALA A 249 -0.21 -28.73 -4.12
C ALA A 249 0.43 -27.42 -3.64
N TYR A 250 0.66 -27.25 -2.33
CA TYR A 250 1.05 -25.98 -1.71
C TYR A 250 2.42 -26.02 -1.02
N ALA A 251 3.33 -26.89 -1.48
CA ALA A 251 4.67 -27.01 -0.89
C ALA A 251 5.47 -25.70 -0.96
N ASP A 252 5.46 -25.02 -2.12
CA ASP A 252 6.17 -23.75 -2.31
C ASP A 252 5.56 -22.63 -1.45
N LEU A 253 4.23 -22.54 -1.39
CA LEU A 253 3.52 -21.58 -0.57
C LEU A 253 3.77 -21.79 0.94
N ALA A 254 3.86 -23.04 1.38
CA ALA A 254 4.22 -23.35 2.76
C ALA A 254 5.67 -22.97 3.10
N ALA A 255 6.60 -23.12 2.15
CA ALA A 255 7.97 -22.65 2.30
C ALA A 255 8.03 -21.12 2.38
N ASP A 256 7.22 -20.41 1.58
CA ASP A 256 7.08 -18.95 1.65
C ASP A 256 6.56 -18.52 3.03
N PHE A 257 5.51 -19.17 3.55
CA PHE A 257 4.99 -18.86 4.88
C PHE A 257 6.09 -18.97 5.96
N VAL A 258 6.85 -20.07 5.97
CA VAL A 258 7.96 -20.27 6.92
C VAL A 258 9.04 -19.19 6.75
N LYS A 259 9.40 -18.87 5.51
CA LYS A 259 10.37 -17.81 5.18
C LYS A 259 9.91 -16.48 5.78
N TYR A 260 8.66 -16.07 5.54
CA TYR A 260 8.15 -14.79 6.00
C TYR A 260 7.98 -14.73 7.51
N ILE A 261 7.50 -15.78 8.16
CA ILE A 261 7.47 -15.85 9.63
C ILE A 261 8.87 -15.70 10.21
N LYS A 262 9.88 -16.36 9.62
CA LYS A 262 11.28 -16.21 10.05
C LYS A 262 11.80 -14.79 9.84
N MET A 263 11.42 -14.14 8.75
CA MET A 263 11.77 -12.74 8.52
C MET A 263 11.10 -11.81 9.55
N ALA A 264 9.82 -12.03 9.85
CA ALA A 264 9.06 -11.23 10.82
C ALA A 264 9.58 -11.39 12.25
N THR A 265 9.89 -12.62 12.66
CA THR A 265 10.02 -12.98 14.07
C THR A 265 11.44 -13.41 14.44
N GLY A 266 12.25 -13.78 13.47
CA GLY A 266 13.55 -14.44 13.67
C GLY A 266 13.47 -15.94 13.99
N PHE A 267 12.27 -16.48 14.19
CA PHE A 267 12.03 -17.89 14.53
C PHE A 267 11.71 -18.74 13.30
N GLU A 268 12.20 -19.98 13.29
CA GLU A 268 12.02 -20.90 12.18
C GLU A 268 11.01 -21.99 12.56
N LEU A 269 9.96 -22.12 11.74
CA LEU A 269 8.93 -23.13 11.90
C LEU A 269 9.30 -24.41 11.16
N ASP A 270 9.01 -25.55 11.78
CA ASP A 270 9.03 -26.84 11.07
C ASP A 270 7.89 -26.90 10.05
N CYS A 271 8.14 -27.58 8.93
CA CYS A 271 7.18 -27.67 7.83
C CYS A 271 7.19 -29.08 7.21
N VAL A 272 6.01 -29.67 7.05
CA VAL A 272 5.84 -31.07 6.61
C VAL A 272 4.57 -31.28 5.79
N GLN A 273 4.64 -32.17 4.81
CA GLN A 273 3.45 -32.56 4.06
C GLN A 273 2.49 -33.37 4.95
N ASP A 274 1.20 -33.13 4.83
CA ASP A 274 0.14 -33.74 5.65
C ASP A 274 0.14 -35.28 5.71
N THR A 275 0.51 -35.94 4.61
CA THR A 275 0.62 -37.41 4.52
C THR A 275 1.90 -37.98 5.14
N ALA A 276 2.86 -37.13 5.53
CA ALA A 276 4.16 -37.51 6.03
C ALA A 276 4.32 -37.35 7.56
N CYS A 277 3.29 -36.87 8.26
CA CYS A 277 3.29 -36.69 9.71
C CYS A 277 2.01 -37.22 10.36
N GLU A 278 2.09 -37.53 11.66
CA GLU A 278 0.91 -37.80 12.49
C GLU A 278 0.18 -36.49 12.82
N ILE A 279 -1.09 -36.57 13.20
CA ILE A 279 -1.91 -35.40 13.55
C ILE A 279 -1.45 -34.83 14.90
N GLY A 280 -1.09 -33.55 14.92
CA GLY A 280 -0.69 -32.79 16.11
C GLY A 280 -1.79 -31.93 16.74
N GLU A 281 -1.44 -31.22 17.81
CA GLU A 281 -2.34 -30.33 18.57
C GLU A 281 -2.13 -28.83 18.28
N LYS A 282 -1.00 -28.46 17.65
CA LYS A 282 -0.65 -27.09 17.26
C LYS A 282 -0.12 -27.10 15.82
N GLU A 283 -1.03 -27.04 14.86
CA GLU A 283 -0.70 -27.08 13.44
C GLU A 283 -1.15 -25.79 12.73
N ILE A 284 -0.36 -25.35 11.74
CA ILE A 284 -0.73 -24.31 10.77
C ILE A 284 -1.00 -25.02 9.45
N LEU A 285 -2.26 -25.08 9.04
CA LEU A 285 -2.74 -25.87 7.91
C LEU A 285 -2.83 -25.02 6.65
N ILE A 286 -2.07 -25.38 5.61
CA ILE A 286 -2.10 -24.67 4.31
C ILE A 286 -2.75 -25.55 3.23
N GLY A 287 -3.86 -25.04 2.68
CA GLY A 287 -4.66 -25.74 1.68
C GLY A 287 -5.58 -26.82 2.28
N LYS A 288 -5.99 -27.80 1.46
CA LYS A 288 -6.87 -28.90 1.89
C LYS A 288 -6.08 -30.08 2.42
N THR A 289 -5.88 -30.12 3.73
CA THR A 289 -5.09 -31.17 4.39
C THR A 289 -5.99 -32.31 4.87
N ASN A 290 -5.40 -33.47 5.14
CA ASN A 290 -6.09 -34.61 5.78
C ASN A 290 -6.56 -34.36 7.24
N ARG A 291 -6.45 -33.13 7.77
CA ARG A 291 -6.95 -32.69 9.08
C ARG A 291 -8.41 -32.29 9.05
N GLU A 292 -8.95 -31.98 7.88
CA GLU A 292 -10.35 -31.62 7.72
C GLU A 292 -11.29 -32.77 8.06
N GLY A 293 -12.32 -32.47 8.86
CA GLY A 293 -13.21 -33.46 9.44
C GLY A 293 -12.61 -34.19 10.65
N VAL A 294 -11.37 -33.87 11.05
CA VAL A 294 -10.67 -34.48 12.19
C VAL A 294 -10.35 -33.45 13.26
N THR A 295 -9.48 -32.47 12.96
CA THR A 295 -9.07 -31.41 13.89
C THR A 295 -9.68 -30.05 13.54
N VAL A 296 -10.10 -29.85 12.29
CA VAL A 296 -10.79 -28.64 11.82
C VAL A 296 -11.99 -29.02 10.94
N ASN A 297 -13.04 -28.21 10.95
CA ASN A 297 -14.21 -28.33 10.08
C ASN A 297 -14.40 -27.01 9.32
N ILE A 298 -13.97 -27.00 8.05
CA ILE A 298 -13.93 -25.80 7.22
C ILE A 298 -15.15 -25.78 6.28
N ASP A 299 -15.94 -24.71 6.32
CA ASP A 299 -17.09 -24.53 5.42
C ASP A 299 -16.65 -23.96 4.06
N ARG A 300 -16.01 -24.80 3.24
CA ARG A 300 -15.51 -24.41 1.91
C ARG A 300 -16.61 -23.95 0.95
N ALA A 301 -17.87 -24.31 1.22
CA ALA A 301 -18.99 -23.89 0.38
C ALA A 301 -19.20 -22.37 0.39
N GLN A 302 -18.73 -21.67 1.43
CA GLN A 302 -18.78 -20.21 1.49
C GLN A 302 -17.98 -19.57 0.35
N CYS A 303 -16.82 -20.11 0.00
CA CYS A 303 -16.00 -19.64 -1.11
C CYS A 303 -16.64 -19.88 -2.49
N GLY A 304 -17.64 -20.76 -2.61
CA GLY A 304 -18.23 -21.12 -3.91
C GLY A 304 -17.21 -21.67 -4.91
N ASP A 305 -17.46 -21.52 -6.21
CA ASP A 305 -16.54 -21.95 -7.28
C ASP A 305 -15.50 -20.89 -7.66
N ASP A 306 -15.42 -19.80 -6.90
CA ASP A 306 -14.59 -18.64 -7.20
C ASP A 306 -13.10 -18.88 -6.91
N GLU A 307 -12.24 -18.45 -7.83
CA GLU A 307 -10.79 -18.70 -7.78
C GLU A 307 -10.04 -17.92 -6.69
N GLU A 308 -10.61 -16.82 -6.20
CA GLU A 308 -9.92 -15.83 -5.35
C GLU A 308 -10.50 -15.72 -3.95
N SER A 309 -11.68 -16.29 -3.73
CA SER A 309 -12.31 -16.33 -2.42
C SER A 309 -11.52 -17.25 -1.50
N PHE A 310 -11.36 -16.81 -0.25
CA PHE A 310 -10.48 -17.47 0.69
C PHE A 310 -10.99 -17.38 2.11
N ILE A 311 -10.49 -18.27 2.96
CA ILE A 311 -10.89 -18.40 4.35
C ILE A 311 -9.67 -18.73 5.19
N TYR A 312 -9.57 -18.09 6.34
CA TYR A 312 -8.68 -18.53 7.40
C TYR A 312 -9.30 -18.40 8.78
N GLY A 313 -8.88 -19.23 9.70
CA GLY A 313 -9.41 -19.22 11.04
C GLY A 313 -8.67 -20.15 11.99
N VAL A 314 -9.07 -20.10 13.25
CA VAL A 314 -8.52 -20.94 14.30
C VAL A 314 -9.61 -21.87 14.82
N GLN A 315 -9.34 -23.18 14.80
CA GLN A 315 -10.22 -24.19 15.36
C GLN A 315 -9.40 -25.23 16.12
N ASN A 316 -9.81 -25.51 17.36
CA ASN A 316 -9.13 -26.45 18.26
C ASN A 316 -7.62 -26.17 18.41
N GLY A 317 -7.23 -24.88 18.40
CA GLY A 317 -5.83 -24.45 18.50
C GLY A 317 -5.02 -24.53 17.21
N ASN A 318 -5.62 -25.01 16.10
CA ASN A 318 -4.97 -25.06 14.79
C ASN A 318 -5.43 -23.88 13.92
N LEU A 319 -4.47 -23.22 13.28
CA LEU A 319 -4.73 -22.21 12.26
C LEU A 319 -4.93 -22.90 10.91
N TYR A 320 -5.97 -22.55 10.15
CA TYR A 320 -6.12 -22.98 8.75
C TYR A 320 -6.12 -21.78 7.81
N LEU A 321 -5.46 -21.92 6.67
CA LEU A 321 -5.34 -20.93 5.59
C LEU A 321 -5.69 -21.62 4.26
N THR A 322 -6.86 -21.33 3.68
CA THR A 322 -7.34 -22.08 2.49
C THR A 322 -8.41 -21.33 1.66
N SER A 323 -8.98 -22.01 0.65
CA SER A 323 -10.04 -21.56 -0.26
C SER A 323 -11.02 -22.71 -0.56
N ASN A 324 -11.79 -22.71 -1.65
CA ASN A 324 -12.44 -23.94 -2.14
C ASN A 324 -11.52 -24.77 -3.06
N GLU A 325 -10.35 -25.16 -2.57
CA GLU A 325 -9.32 -25.90 -3.32
C GLU A 325 -8.79 -25.14 -4.55
N LYS A 326 -8.92 -23.83 -4.54
CA LYS A 326 -8.41 -22.91 -5.57
C LYS A 326 -7.04 -22.41 -5.19
N GLN A 327 -6.14 -22.37 -6.17
CA GLN A 327 -4.75 -22.02 -5.93
C GLN A 327 -4.62 -20.57 -5.45
N HIS A 328 -5.16 -19.61 -6.21
CA HIS A 328 -5.04 -18.18 -5.88
C HIS A 328 -5.72 -17.82 -4.56
N GLY A 329 -6.93 -18.32 -4.28
CA GLY A 329 -7.56 -18.11 -2.99
C GLY A 329 -6.71 -18.62 -1.82
N THR A 330 -6.03 -19.78 -1.96
CA THR A 330 -5.15 -20.27 -0.88
C THR A 330 -3.90 -19.41 -0.73
N GLU A 331 -3.33 -18.92 -1.83
CA GLU A 331 -2.22 -17.96 -1.83
C GLU A 331 -2.63 -16.65 -1.12
N TYR A 332 -3.82 -16.11 -1.43
CA TYR A 332 -4.35 -14.92 -0.76
C TYR A 332 -4.63 -15.13 0.72
N ALA A 333 -5.15 -16.28 1.15
CA ALA A 333 -5.29 -16.58 2.58
C ALA A 333 -3.96 -16.49 3.32
N VAL A 334 -2.88 -16.99 2.70
CA VAL A 334 -1.54 -16.98 3.28
C VAL A 334 -0.96 -15.57 3.33
N TYR A 335 -0.98 -14.83 2.22
CA TYR A 335 -0.37 -13.50 2.16
C TYR A 335 -1.17 -12.45 2.93
N ASP A 336 -2.51 -12.51 2.89
CA ASP A 336 -3.37 -11.64 3.72
C ASP A 336 -3.11 -11.88 5.21
N PHE A 337 -3.05 -13.15 5.64
CA PHE A 337 -2.72 -13.47 7.02
C PHE A 337 -1.35 -12.94 7.43
N LEU A 338 -0.33 -13.10 6.59
CA LEU A 338 1.02 -12.61 6.88
C LEU A 338 1.09 -11.08 6.90
N GLU A 339 0.34 -10.38 6.05
CA GLU A 339 0.22 -8.93 6.07
C GLU A 339 -0.43 -8.48 7.39
N VAL A 340 -1.61 -9.01 7.71
CA VAL A 340 -2.44 -8.61 8.85
C VAL A 340 -1.82 -9.01 10.20
N TYR A 341 -1.32 -10.24 10.31
CA TYR A 341 -0.86 -10.83 11.57
C TYR A 341 0.65 -10.99 11.67
N ALA A 342 1.43 -10.91 10.58
CA ALA A 342 2.89 -10.97 10.69
C ALA A 342 3.58 -9.65 10.31
N GLY A 343 2.85 -8.65 9.81
CA GLY A 343 3.39 -7.34 9.45
C GLY A 343 4.29 -7.37 8.23
N ILE A 344 4.04 -8.35 7.37
CA ILE A 344 4.80 -8.50 6.14
C ILE A 344 4.23 -7.53 5.12
N ASN A 345 5.07 -6.59 4.71
CA ASN A 345 4.75 -5.65 3.66
C ASN A 345 5.41 -6.07 2.35
N TYR A 346 4.59 -6.21 1.30
CA TYR A 346 5.00 -6.74 0.01
C TYR A 346 5.21 -5.61 -1.01
N PHE A 347 6.36 -4.95 -0.94
CA PHE A 347 6.71 -3.83 -1.84
C PHE A 347 7.44 -4.29 -3.11
N GLY A 348 6.96 -5.39 -3.70
CA GLY A 348 7.49 -5.91 -4.96
C GLY A 348 8.73 -6.77 -4.87
N THR A 349 9.83 -6.32 -5.48
CA THR A 349 11.13 -7.02 -5.38
C THR A 349 11.76 -6.88 -4.00
N ILE A 350 11.18 -6.03 -3.16
CA ILE A 350 11.61 -5.73 -1.81
C ILE A 350 10.53 -6.23 -0.88
N GLU A 351 10.91 -7.22 -0.08
CA GLU A 351 10.13 -7.68 1.06
C GLU A 351 10.70 -6.95 2.28
N THR A 352 10.02 -5.90 2.73
CA THR A 352 10.36 -5.29 4.03
C THR A 352 9.46 -5.90 5.09
N VAL A 353 10.09 -6.26 6.20
CA VAL A 353 9.38 -6.53 7.43
C VAL A 353 9.31 -5.20 8.17
N ASP A 354 8.12 -4.62 8.27
CA ASP A 354 7.88 -3.78 9.43
C ASP A 354 7.88 -4.75 10.60
N LEU A 355 8.88 -4.62 11.48
CA LEU A 355 9.02 -5.49 12.64
C LEU A 355 7.79 -5.29 13.53
N ILE A 356 6.74 -6.05 13.29
CA ILE A 356 5.70 -6.24 14.28
C ILE A 356 6.35 -7.06 15.40
N LYS A 357 6.71 -6.35 16.48
CA LYS A 357 7.37 -6.95 17.65
C LYS A 357 6.55 -8.07 18.28
N CYS A 358 5.21 -8.10 18.12
CA CYS A 358 4.35 -9.24 18.42
C CYS A 358 2.92 -9.03 17.89
N SER A 359 2.35 -10.05 17.25
CA SER A 359 0.93 -10.12 16.86
C SER A 359 0.24 -11.32 17.50
N TYR A 360 -1.08 -11.19 17.70
CA TYR A 360 -1.96 -12.21 18.25
C TYR A 360 -2.98 -12.62 17.20
N VAL A 361 -3.12 -13.93 16.99
CA VAL A 361 -4.20 -14.49 16.17
C VAL A 361 -5.31 -14.97 17.13
N PRO A 362 -6.51 -14.40 17.07
CA PRO A 362 -7.60 -14.78 17.96
C PRO A 362 -7.92 -16.28 17.88
N ALA A 363 -8.13 -16.92 19.02
CA ALA A 363 -8.49 -18.34 19.12
C ALA A 363 -9.85 -18.66 18.48
N ASP A 364 -10.70 -17.65 18.34
CA ASP A 364 -12.02 -17.67 17.70
C ASP A 364 -12.03 -16.99 16.32
N LEU A 365 -10.85 -16.76 15.73
CA LEU A 365 -10.73 -16.20 14.38
C LEU A 365 -11.49 -17.08 13.38
N ASP A 366 -12.40 -16.46 12.65
CA ASP A 366 -13.09 -17.04 11.50
C ASP A 366 -13.28 -15.94 10.46
N TYR A 367 -12.29 -15.82 9.58
CA TYR A 367 -12.22 -14.80 8.54
C TYR A 367 -12.50 -15.41 7.18
N PHE A 368 -13.35 -14.74 6.42
CA PHE A 368 -13.77 -15.16 5.10
C PHE A 368 -13.86 -13.94 4.18
N GLU A 369 -13.23 -14.05 3.01
CA GLU A 369 -13.18 -13.01 1.99
C GLU A 369 -13.62 -13.58 0.65
N THR A 370 -14.41 -12.81 -0.12
CA THR A 370 -14.94 -13.25 -1.42
C THR A 370 -14.30 -12.48 -2.56
N SER A 371 -14.34 -12.99 -3.80
CA SER A 371 -14.08 -12.11 -4.95
C SER A 371 -15.23 -11.12 -5.19
N ALA A 372 -16.46 -11.41 -4.74
CA ALA A 372 -17.59 -10.51 -4.89
C ALA A 372 -17.45 -9.22 -4.05
N THR A 373 -16.64 -9.25 -2.99
CA THR A 373 -16.21 -8.05 -2.25
C THR A 373 -15.07 -7.32 -2.98
N LYS A 374 -14.36 -8.00 -3.86
CA LYS A 374 -13.34 -7.47 -4.78
C LYS A 374 -13.97 -7.22 -6.15
N ASP A 375 -14.81 -6.18 -6.23
CA ASP A 375 -15.68 -5.82 -7.38
C ASP A 375 -14.99 -5.66 -8.77
N TYR A 376 -13.68 -5.93 -8.93
CA TYR A 376 -12.88 -5.58 -10.11
C TYR A 376 -11.92 -6.69 -10.53
N ARG A 377 -11.91 -7.01 -11.83
CA ARG A 377 -10.87 -7.87 -12.44
C ARG A 377 -9.69 -7.05 -12.90
N VAL A 378 -8.48 -7.55 -12.70
CA VAL A 378 -7.24 -6.84 -13.03
C VAL A 378 -6.50 -7.55 -14.15
N PHE A 379 -5.96 -6.76 -15.08
CA PHE A 379 -5.08 -7.25 -16.12
C PHE A 379 -3.83 -6.38 -16.14
N TYR A 380 -2.67 -6.98 -15.92
CA TYR A 380 -1.40 -6.28 -16.08
C TYR A 380 -0.87 -6.51 -17.49
N ALA A 381 -0.47 -5.44 -18.16
CA ALA A 381 0.24 -5.55 -19.42
C ALA A 381 1.59 -4.86 -19.38
N ASN A 382 2.60 -5.66 -19.73
CA ASN A 382 4.00 -5.30 -19.70
C ASN A 382 4.40 -4.93 -21.12
N LYS A 383 4.93 -3.72 -21.33
CA LYS A 383 5.41 -3.28 -22.66
C LYS A 383 6.53 -4.20 -23.21
N TYR A 384 7.24 -4.94 -22.34
CA TYR A 384 8.44 -5.72 -22.70
C TYR A 384 8.47 -7.19 -22.22
N GLY A 385 7.36 -7.75 -21.75
CA GLY A 385 7.17 -9.21 -21.68
C GLY A 385 8.08 -10.02 -20.73
N ASN A 386 8.19 -9.65 -19.46
CA ASN A 386 8.73 -10.54 -18.42
C ASN A 386 7.71 -10.74 -17.27
N GLU A 387 7.21 -11.97 -17.14
CA GLU A 387 6.05 -12.37 -16.30
C GLU A 387 6.42 -12.87 -14.88
N ALA A 388 7.71 -12.93 -14.51
CA ALA A 388 8.13 -13.93 -13.52
C ALA A 388 8.11 -13.52 -12.02
N LYS A 389 7.64 -12.34 -11.60
CA LYS A 389 7.86 -11.89 -10.20
C LYS A 389 6.68 -11.28 -9.42
N TRP A 390 5.48 -11.17 -9.97
CA TRP A 390 4.40 -10.37 -9.34
C TRP A 390 3.12 -11.15 -9.00
N LYS A 391 3.27 -12.36 -8.44
CA LYS A 391 2.15 -13.27 -8.21
C LYS A 391 1.31 -13.01 -6.95
N ALA A 392 1.78 -12.22 -5.98
CA ALA A 392 1.13 -12.17 -4.67
C ALA A 392 -0.11 -11.24 -4.59
N TYR A 393 -0.27 -10.27 -5.50
CA TYR A 393 -1.34 -9.25 -5.42
C TYR A 393 -2.15 -9.03 -6.71
N SER A 394 -1.85 -9.75 -7.81
CA SER A 394 -2.63 -9.62 -9.04
C SER A 394 -3.90 -10.46 -8.94
N ALA A 395 -5.05 -9.81 -8.70
CA ALA A 395 -6.36 -10.40 -8.91
C ALA A 395 -6.50 -10.80 -10.39
N GLY A 396 -6.67 -12.09 -10.65
CA GLY A 396 -6.93 -12.62 -11.98
C GLY A 396 -5.72 -12.59 -12.89
N ASP A 397 -4.85 -13.60 -12.79
CA ASP A 397 -3.76 -13.81 -13.74
C ASP A 397 -4.30 -14.29 -15.10
N ILE A 398 -4.90 -13.39 -15.88
CA ILE A 398 -5.07 -13.55 -17.32
C ILE A 398 -3.93 -12.77 -17.98
N ASN A 399 -2.73 -13.35 -17.91
CA ASN A 399 -1.62 -12.95 -18.76
C ASN A 399 -2.05 -13.07 -20.23
N GLY A 400 -2.12 -11.92 -20.90
CA GLY A 400 -2.25 -11.90 -22.35
C GLY A 400 -2.79 -10.58 -22.90
N PHE A 401 -1.90 -9.64 -23.21
CA PHE A 401 -2.12 -8.79 -24.39
C PHE A 401 -0.82 -8.21 -24.98
N TYR A 402 -0.32 -8.82 -26.06
CA TYR A 402 -0.15 -8.27 -27.42
C TYR A 402 0.86 -9.12 -28.22
N HIS A 403 0.53 -9.47 -29.47
CA HIS A 403 1.43 -10.08 -30.47
C HIS A 403 2.35 -11.21 -29.97
N ALA A 404 1.82 -12.45 -29.92
CA ALA A 404 2.44 -13.75 -29.57
C ALA A 404 2.13 -14.26 -28.15
N LEU A 405 1.28 -15.31 -28.09
CA LEU A 405 1.34 -16.57 -27.29
C LEU A 405 1.99 -16.57 -25.87
N PRO A 406 1.59 -17.45 -24.91
CA PRO A 406 0.39 -18.31 -24.76
C PRO A 406 -0.25 -18.24 -23.34
N SER A 407 -1.58 -18.19 -23.23
CA SER A 407 -2.26 -18.35 -21.93
C SER A 407 -2.67 -19.82 -21.70
N PHE A 408 -2.44 -20.32 -20.47
CA PHE A 408 -3.09 -21.50 -19.87
C PHE A 408 -2.92 -22.87 -20.54
N GLY A 409 -1.73 -23.47 -20.54
CA GLY A 409 -1.58 -24.95 -20.57
C GLY A 409 -2.37 -25.73 -21.64
N LYS A 410 -2.83 -25.08 -22.70
CA LYS A 410 -3.65 -25.60 -23.78
C LYS A 410 -3.03 -25.19 -25.10
N ASP A 411 -3.26 -26.05 -26.09
CA ASP A 411 -2.63 -26.04 -27.39
C ASP A 411 -2.78 -24.66 -28.09
N PRO A 412 -1.68 -24.03 -28.54
CA PRO A 412 -1.65 -22.78 -29.31
C PRO A 412 -2.56 -22.73 -30.56
N SER A 413 -3.08 -23.86 -31.01
CA SER A 413 -4.09 -23.94 -32.06
C SER A 413 -5.49 -23.45 -31.64
N GLU A 414 -5.71 -23.14 -30.35
CA GLU A 414 -6.98 -22.64 -29.81
C GLU A 414 -7.07 -21.09 -29.68
N PHE A 415 -6.14 -20.29 -30.23
CA PHE A 415 -6.21 -18.81 -30.19
C PHE A 415 -6.42 -18.18 -31.58
N ILE A 416 -7.37 -17.25 -31.70
CA ILE A 416 -7.52 -16.40 -32.91
C ILE A 416 -6.54 -15.22 -32.80
N PRO A 417 -5.82 -14.86 -33.87
CA PRO A 417 -5.21 -13.54 -33.97
C PRO A 417 -6.26 -12.44 -33.81
N SER A 418 -5.82 -11.24 -33.43
CA SER A 418 -6.55 -10.02 -33.74
C SER A 418 -7.10 -10.13 -35.19
N TRP A 419 -8.37 -9.77 -35.37
CA TRP A 419 -9.04 -9.50 -36.65
C TRP A 419 -8.19 -8.86 -37.77
N GLU A 420 -7.01 -8.31 -37.44
CA GLU A 420 -5.90 -7.93 -38.33
C GLU A 420 -5.49 -9.01 -39.34
N TYR A 421 -5.76 -10.31 -39.09
CA TYR A 421 -5.30 -11.39 -39.96
C TYR A 421 -6.35 -12.03 -40.89
N GLN A 422 -7.62 -11.60 -40.89
CA GLN A 422 -8.69 -12.36 -41.58
C GLN A 422 -9.53 -11.60 -42.61
N VAL A 423 -9.14 -10.39 -43.01
CA VAL A 423 -9.87 -9.63 -44.04
C VAL A 423 -8.93 -9.28 -45.19
N GLU A 424 -9.34 -9.58 -46.43
CA GLU A 424 -8.65 -9.06 -47.62
C GLU A 424 -8.57 -7.53 -47.51
N TRP A 425 -7.33 -7.02 -47.48
CA TRP A 425 -7.01 -5.62 -47.24
C TRP A 425 -7.71 -4.68 -48.23
N HIS A 426 -8.83 -4.11 -47.82
CA HIS A 426 -9.49 -3.02 -48.53
C HIS A 426 -9.13 -1.68 -47.90
N LYS A 427 -7.96 -1.10 -48.24
CA LYS A 427 -7.57 0.33 -48.07
C LYS A 427 -7.83 1.04 -46.70
N THR A 428 -8.29 0.38 -45.65
CA THR A 428 -8.48 0.86 -44.27
C THR A 428 -8.03 -0.22 -43.27
N SER A 429 -7.66 0.18 -42.04
CA SER A 429 -7.19 -0.74 -41.00
C SER A 429 -8.32 -1.56 -40.35
N ASP A 430 -9.56 -1.05 -40.34
CA ASP A 430 -10.73 -1.74 -39.76
C ASP A 430 -11.70 -2.33 -40.82
N PRO A 431 -12.35 -3.48 -40.55
CA PRO A 431 -13.43 -4.06 -41.37
C PRO A 431 -14.70 -3.19 -41.40
N CYS A 432 -15.54 -3.43 -42.42
CA CYS A 432 -16.85 -2.78 -42.53
C CYS A 432 -17.86 -3.45 -41.58
N LEU A 433 -18.07 -2.83 -40.41
CA LEU A 433 -18.97 -3.35 -39.37
C LEU A 433 -20.46 -3.32 -39.76
N THR A 434 -20.82 -2.67 -40.87
CA THR A 434 -22.21 -2.62 -41.38
C THR A 434 -22.44 -3.50 -42.61
N ASP A 435 -21.43 -4.27 -43.07
CA ASP A 435 -21.60 -5.21 -44.18
C ASP A 435 -22.08 -6.57 -43.65
N PRO A 436 -23.29 -7.03 -44.02
CA PRO A 436 -23.84 -8.29 -43.51
C PRO A 436 -22.96 -9.52 -43.77
N LYS A 437 -22.17 -9.53 -44.86
CA LYS A 437 -21.26 -10.65 -45.15
C LYS A 437 -20.09 -10.68 -44.18
N ILE A 438 -19.55 -9.50 -43.85
CA ILE A 438 -18.47 -9.36 -42.87
C ILE A 438 -18.98 -9.75 -41.49
N GLN A 439 -20.16 -9.27 -41.09
CA GLN A 439 -20.79 -9.66 -39.83
C GLN A 439 -20.95 -11.18 -39.71
N GLN A 440 -21.48 -11.82 -40.75
CA GLN A 440 -21.66 -13.28 -40.76
C GLN A 440 -20.34 -14.05 -40.64
N ASN A 441 -19.27 -13.55 -41.25
CA ASN A 441 -17.94 -14.16 -41.11
C ASN A 441 -17.41 -14.04 -39.68
N ILE A 442 -17.56 -12.87 -39.05
CA ILE A 442 -17.15 -12.66 -37.65
C ILE A 442 -17.91 -13.61 -36.73
N ILE A 443 -19.24 -13.72 -36.87
CA ILE A 443 -20.08 -14.65 -36.10
C ILE A 443 -19.60 -16.10 -36.27
N THR A 444 -19.42 -16.53 -37.53
CA THR A 444 -19.00 -17.91 -37.83
C THR A 444 -17.67 -18.25 -37.18
N ASN A 445 -16.72 -17.31 -37.15
CA ASN A 445 -15.44 -17.51 -36.50
C ASN A 445 -15.56 -17.56 -34.98
N ALA A 446 -16.37 -16.67 -34.39
CA ALA A 446 -16.61 -16.62 -32.95
C ALA A 446 -17.34 -17.87 -32.43
N SER A 447 -18.21 -18.50 -33.22
CA SER A 447 -18.90 -19.73 -32.83
C SER A 447 -17.96 -20.89 -32.48
N ASN A 448 -16.72 -20.90 -32.99
CA ASN A 448 -15.73 -21.91 -32.60
C ASN A 448 -15.31 -21.82 -31.12
N PHE A 449 -15.64 -20.72 -30.45
CA PHE A 449 -15.28 -20.42 -29.06
C PHE A 449 -16.48 -20.46 -28.12
N ALA A 450 -17.63 -20.95 -28.61
CA ALA A 450 -18.83 -21.10 -27.79
C ALA A 450 -18.56 -21.96 -26.54
N GLY A 451 -18.92 -21.43 -25.36
CA GLY A 451 -18.73 -22.12 -24.08
C GLY A 451 -17.34 -21.95 -23.47
N LYS A 452 -16.45 -21.15 -24.07
CA LYS A 452 -15.24 -20.64 -23.41
C LYS A 452 -15.61 -19.50 -22.45
N GLU A 453 -14.73 -19.18 -21.50
CA GLU A 453 -14.95 -18.12 -20.50
C GLU A 453 -15.12 -16.73 -21.15
N GLY A 454 -14.33 -16.42 -22.18
CA GLY A 454 -14.47 -15.20 -22.96
C GLY A 454 -13.66 -15.20 -24.25
N ILE A 455 -13.97 -14.24 -25.13
CA ILE A 455 -13.19 -13.93 -26.34
C ILE A 455 -12.87 -12.43 -26.39
N TRP A 456 -11.67 -12.11 -26.88
CA TRP A 456 -11.23 -10.73 -27.10
C TRP A 456 -11.51 -10.30 -28.54
N CYS A 457 -12.26 -9.23 -28.70
CA CYS A 457 -12.66 -8.66 -29.98
C CYS A 457 -12.05 -7.27 -30.09
N ALA A 458 -10.78 -7.16 -30.47
CA ALA A 458 -10.11 -5.86 -30.54
C ALA A 458 -10.49 -5.05 -31.80
N MET A 459 -10.55 -3.73 -31.68
CA MET A 459 -10.42 -2.81 -32.83
C MET A 459 -8.93 -2.57 -33.17
N SER A 460 -8.63 -1.89 -34.27
CA SER A 460 -7.25 -1.58 -34.67
C SER A 460 -6.86 -0.33 -33.93
N ASP A 461 -5.60 -0.27 -33.53
CA ASP A 461 -5.03 0.95 -32.97
C ASP A 461 -4.89 2.08 -34.03
N GLY A 462 -5.24 1.81 -35.29
CA GLY A 462 -5.27 2.80 -36.37
C GLY A 462 -6.46 3.76 -36.34
N SER A 463 -6.35 4.87 -37.09
CA SER A 463 -7.46 5.81 -37.33
C SER A 463 -8.32 5.46 -38.56
N GLY A 464 -7.99 4.36 -39.25
CA GLY A 464 -8.57 3.99 -40.54
C GLY A 464 -9.83 3.13 -40.43
N TYR A 465 -11.00 3.77 -40.53
CA TYR A 465 -12.30 3.09 -40.45
C TYR A 465 -13.08 3.11 -41.77
N CYS A 466 -14.06 2.22 -41.91
CA CYS A 466 -14.87 2.13 -43.13
C CYS A 466 -15.76 3.36 -43.32
N LYS A 467 -15.67 4.02 -44.47
CA LYS A 467 -16.44 5.24 -44.80
C LYS A 467 -17.56 5.00 -45.83
N CYS A 468 -18.07 3.77 -45.93
CA CYS A 468 -19.18 3.44 -46.82
C CYS A 468 -20.48 4.17 -46.39
N ALA A 469 -21.48 4.21 -47.26
CA ALA A 469 -22.73 4.95 -47.00
C ALA A 469 -23.44 4.46 -45.71
N ASN A 470 -23.47 3.13 -45.50
CA ASN A 470 -24.10 2.52 -44.32
C ASN A 470 -23.33 2.86 -43.04
N CYS A 471 -22.00 2.71 -43.03
CA CYS A 471 -21.16 3.11 -41.89
C CYS A 471 -21.31 4.60 -41.57
N ARG A 472 -21.36 5.49 -42.59
CA ARG A 472 -21.57 6.94 -42.36
C ARG A 472 -22.90 7.23 -41.67
N VAL A 473 -23.97 6.54 -42.07
CA VAL A 473 -25.28 6.66 -41.41
C VAL A 473 -25.20 6.13 -39.98
N ALA A 474 -24.63 4.94 -39.79
CA ALA A 474 -24.51 4.34 -38.46
C ALA A 474 -23.68 5.19 -37.50
N TYR A 475 -22.53 5.73 -37.94
CA TYR A 475 -21.70 6.63 -37.12
C TYR A 475 -22.39 7.97 -36.82
N ARG A 476 -23.19 8.49 -37.75
CA ARG A 476 -23.97 9.72 -37.51
C ARG A 476 -25.05 9.48 -36.45
N ASP A 477 -25.76 8.36 -36.56
CA ASP A 477 -26.95 8.08 -35.78
C ASP A 477 -26.63 7.51 -34.39
N LYS A 478 -25.58 6.68 -34.29
CA LYS A 478 -25.19 5.95 -33.07
C LYS A 478 -23.86 6.41 -32.46
N GLY A 479 -23.12 7.30 -33.15
CA GLY A 479 -21.75 7.66 -32.79
C GLY A 479 -20.70 6.67 -33.31
N ARG A 480 -19.42 7.00 -33.15
CA ARG A 480 -18.31 6.20 -33.69
C ARG A 480 -18.21 4.82 -33.01
N LEU A 481 -18.49 4.75 -31.71
CA LEU A 481 -18.46 3.51 -30.93
C LEU A 481 -19.65 2.59 -31.26
N GLY A 482 -20.81 3.14 -31.64
CA GLY A 482 -22.07 2.39 -31.83
C GLY A 482 -21.96 1.16 -32.75
N PRO A 483 -21.48 1.29 -34.00
CA PRO A 483 -21.37 0.13 -34.89
C PRO A 483 -20.47 -0.98 -34.40
N TYR A 484 -19.53 -0.67 -33.49
CA TYR A 484 -18.70 -1.68 -32.85
C TYR A 484 -19.45 -2.38 -31.72
N VAL A 485 -20.16 -1.63 -30.89
CA VAL A 485 -21.07 -2.19 -29.86
C VAL A 485 -22.12 -3.10 -30.46
N ASP A 486 -22.73 -2.71 -31.59
CA ASP A 486 -23.70 -3.54 -32.32
C ASP A 486 -23.11 -4.91 -32.68
N ILE A 487 -21.83 -4.98 -33.05
CA ILE A 487 -21.18 -6.25 -33.40
C ILE A 487 -20.90 -7.09 -32.17
N LEU A 488 -20.44 -6.49 -31.07
CA LEU A 488 -20.21 -7.21 -29.82
C LEU A 488 -21.51 -7.84 -29.31
N ASP A 489 -22.61 -7.10 -29.41
CA ASP A 489 -23.94 -7.57 -29.00
C ASP A 489 -24.46 -8.70 -29.91
N ILE A 490 -24.28 -8.59 -31.23
CA ILE A 490 -24.59 -9.68 -32.17
C ILE A 490 -23.77 -10.95 -31.85
N LEU A 491 -22.52 -10.80 -31.42
CA LEU A 491 -21.69 -11.94 -31.02
C LEU A 491 -22.16 -12.53 -29.70
N ALA A 492 -22.56 -11.69 -28.75
CA ALA A 492 -23.10 -12.12 -27.47
C ALA A 492 -24.36 -12.98 -27.66
N ASP A 493 -25.27 -12.58 -28.56
CA ASP A 493 -26.42 -13.39 -28.97
C ASP A 493 -26.03 -14.74 -29.59
N ALA A 494 -24.97 -14.76 -30.41
CA ALA A 494 -24.53 -15.96 -31.10
C ALA A 494 -23.86 -16.99 -30.17
N ILE A 495 -23.23 -16.54 -29.08
CA ILE A 495 -22.52 -17.36 -28.10
C ILE A 495 -22.81 -16.89 -26.65
N PRO A 496 -24.05 -17.07 -26.15
CA PRO A 496 -24.54 -16.42 -24.92
C PRO A 496 -23.85 -16.84 -23.62
N ASN A 497 -23.11 -17.95 -23.62
CA ASN A 497 -22.40 -18.46 -22.44
C ASN A 497 -20.89 -18.08 -22.44
N THR A 498 -20.50 -17.11 -23.27
CA THR A 498 -19.10 -16.68 -23.43
C THR A 498 -19.04 -15.16 -23.34
N LYS A 499 -18.15 -14.61 -22.51
CA LYS A 499 -17.96 -13.15 -22.43
C LYS A 499 -17.37 -12.59 -23.72
N ILE A 500 -17.92 -11.49 -24.21
CA ILE A 500 -17.45 -10.80 -25.41
C ILE A 500 -16.72 -9.53 -24.99
N VAL A 501 -15.39 -9.58 -24.96
CA VAL A 501 -14.54 -8.48 -24.46
C VAL A 501 -14.08 -7.61 -25.61
N GLY A 502 -14.70 -6.44 -25.75
CA GLY A 502 -14.43 -5.48 -26.81
C GLY A 502 -13.39 -4.44 -26.43
N LEU A 503 -12.22 -4.46 -27.06
CA LEU A 503 -11.18 -3.46 -26.90
C LEU A 503 -11.37 -2.27 -27.86
N ALA A 504 -11.87 -1.15 -27.35
CA ALA A 504 -12.35 -0.04 -28.17
C ALA A 504 -11.25 0.92 -28.68
N TYR A 505 -10.06 0.96 -28.07
CA TYR A 505 -8.97 1.87 -28.46
C TYR A 505 -9.45 3.31 -28.74
N ASN A 506 -9.12 3.85 -29.93
CA ASN A 506 -9.48 5.18 -30.41
C ASN A 506 -10.99 5.38 -30.67
N TYR A 507 -11.82 4.36 -30.51
CA TYR A 507 -13.28 4.45 -30.59
C TYR A 507 -13.92 4.79 -29.24
N THR A 508 -13.19 4.61 -28.13
CA THR A 508 -13.67 4.81 -26.75
C THR A 508 -14.39 6.14 -26.56
N TRP A 509 -13.76 7.25 -26.95
CA TRP A 509 -14.21 8.59 -26.58
C TRP A 509 -15.27 9.17 -27.53
N SER A 510 -16.25 8.35 -27.91
CA SER A 510 -17.38 8.76 -28.74
C SER A 510 -18.69 8.51 -28.01
N VAL A 511 -19.61 9.48 -28.09
CA VAL A 511 -20.99 9.34 -27.61
C VAL A 511 -21.65 8.09 -28.22
N LEU A 512 -22.26 7.26 -27.38
CA LEU A 512 -23.20 6.21 -27.80
C LEU A 512 -24.60 6.81 -27.86
N LYS A 513 -25.21 6.84 -29.04
CA LYS A 513 -26.52 7.48 -29.25
C LYS A 513 -27.59 6.44 -29.54
N GLY A 514 -28.77 6.61 -28.93
CA GLY A 514 -29.94 5.77 -29.19
C GLY A 514 -29.86 4.38 -28.56
N TYR A 515 -29.09 4.24 -27.48
CA TYR A 515 -29.09 3.06 -26.62
C TYR A 515 -29.64 3.41 -25.24
N GLU A 516 -30.35 2.48 -24.64
CA GLU A 516 -30.86 2.54 -23.28
C GLU A 516 -30.31 1.38 -22.42
N PRO A 517 -30.33 1.50 -21.08
CA PRO A 517 -29.85 0.45 -20.19
C PRO A 517 -30.67 -0.83 -20.40
N GLY A 518 -29.98 -1.95 -20.62
CA GLY A 518 -30.58 -3.24 -20.92
C GLY A 518 -30.80 -3.53 -22.41
N ASP A 519 -30.41 -2.62 -23.31
CA ASP A 519 -30.43 -2.89 -24.75
C ASP A 519 -29.35 -3.89 -25.19
N LEU A 520 -28.28 -4.07 -24.40
CA LEU A 520 -27.14 -4.92 -24.70
C LEU A 520 -27.13 -6.17 -23.80
N ASN A 521 -26.66 -7.29 -24.36
CA ASN A 521 -26.50 -8.55 -23.66
C ASN A 521 -25.53 -8.46 -22.46
N GLU A 522 -25.89 -9.12 -21.34
CA GLU A 522 -25.12 -9.10 -20.08
C GLU A 522 -23.70 -9.68 -20.20
N ASN A 523 -23.41 -10.51 -21.21
CA ASN A 523 -22.06 -11.04 -21.47
C ASN A 523 -21.21 -10.12 -22.37
N VAL A 524 -21.69 -8.94 -22.76
CA VAL A 524 -20.89 -7.90 -23.43
C VAL A 524 -20.05 -7.14 -22.40
N VAL A 525 -18.75 -7.02 -22.68
CA VAL A 525 -17.80 -6.20 -21.93
C VAL A 525 -17.15 -5.21 -22.89
N ILE A 526 -17.15 -3.92 -22.54
CA ILE A 526 -16.41 -2.90 -23.31
C ILE A 526 -15.23 -2.40 -22.48
N VAL A 527 -14.04 -2.53 -23.04
CA VAL A 527 -12.80 -1.99 -22.50
C VAL A 527 -12.55 -0.60 -23.10
N VAL A 528 -12.72 0.43 -22.27
CA VAL A 528 -12.50 1.84 -22.61
C VAL A 528 -11.06 2.26 -22.32
N CYS A 529 -10.40 2.95 -23.26
CA CYS A 529 -8.97 3.23 -23.22
C CYS A 529 -8.66 4.69 -22.84
N THR A 530 -7.80 4.94 -21.85
CA THR A 530 -7.45 6.31 -21.40
C THR A 530 -6.30 6.98 -22.17
N ASN A 531 -5.75 6.32 -23.21
CA ASN A 531 -4.58 6.79 -23.98
C ASN A 531 -4.66 8.18 -24.62
N LYS A 532 -5.88 8.71 -24.82
CA LYS A 532 -6.13 10.06 -25.38
C LYS A 532 -6.60 11.07 -24.34
N LEU A 533 -6.67 10.69 -23.08
CA LEU A 533 -7.03 11.58 -21.99
C LEU A 533 -5.82 12.32 -21.44
N CYS A 534 -6.09 13.45 -20.81
CA CYS A 534 -5.07 14.16 -20.05
C CYS A 534 -4.64 13.30 -18.86
N ALA A 535 -3.35 13.00 -18.80
CA ALA A 535 -2.68 12.31 -17.70
C ALA A 535 -2.45 13.24 -16.49
N SER A 536 -2.49 14.57 -16.66
CA SER A 536 -2.24 15.53 -15.57
C SER A 536 -3.47 15.81 -14.69
N HIS A 537 -4.67 15.60 -15.23
CA HIS A 537 -5.93 15.97 -14.58
C HIS A 537 -6.81 14.73 -14.37
N VAL A 538 -7.67 14.79 -13.35
CA VAL A 538 -8.66 13.75 -13.08
C VAL A 538 -9.67 13.68 -14.22
N ILE A 539 -10.04 12.50 -14.68
CA ILE A 539 -10.79 12.27 -15.95
C ILE A 539 -12.06 13.12 -16.10
N ASN A 540 -12.68 13.49 -14.99
CA ASN A 540 -13.93 14.26 -14.93
C ASN A 540 -13.71 15.73 -14.53
N ASP A 541 -12.49 16.27 -14.65
CA ASP A 541 -12.20 17.67 -14.31
C ASP A 541 -12.90 18.63 -15.28
N PRO A 542 -13.92 19.40 -14.83
CA PRO A 542 -14.67 20.29 -15.71
C PRO A 542 -13.83 21.49 -16.19
N ASN A 543 -12.69 21.77 -15.55
CA ASN A 543 -11.83 22.92 -15.87
C ASN A 543 -10.66 22.54 -16.80
N CYS A 544 -10.45 21.25 -17.06
CA CYS A 544 -9.38 20.81 -17.93
C CYS A 544 -9.74 21.12 -19.40
N LYS A 545 -9.26 22.27 -19.89
CA LYS A 545 -9.57 22.82 -21.23
C LYS A 545 -9.21 21.90 -22.41
N ASN A 546 -8.25 20.99 -22.19
CA ASN A 546 -7.74 20.04 -23.17
C ASN A 546 -7.99 18.58 -22.78
N GLN A 547 -8.71 18.32 -21.69
CA GLN A 547 -9.35 17.02 -21.58
C GLN A 547 -10.28 16.88 -22.76
N ILE A 548 -10.29 15.70 -23.35
CA ILE A 548 -11.55 15.16 -23.85
C ILE A 548 -12.42 15.05 -22.59
N CYS A 549 -12.98 16.19 -22.16
CA CYS A 549 -14.07 16.17 -21.22
C CYS A 549 -15.04 15.20 -21.85
N PRO A 550 -15.61 14.28 -21.07
CA PRO A 550 -16.57 13.35 -21.63
C PRO A 550 -17.71 14.11 -22.34
N ASN A 551 -17.84 15.44 -22.15
CA ASN A 551 -18.62 16.41 -22.93
C ASN A 551 -18.07 16.86 -24.32
N ALA A 552 -17.47 16.02 -25.16
CA ALA A 552 -16.91 16.47 -26.46
C ALA A 552 -17.37 15.66 -27.67
N THR A 553 -18.05 16.32 -28.62
CA THR A 553 -18.26 15.75 -29.97
C THR A 553 -16.97 15.81 -30.81
N ILE A 554 -16.53 14.66 -31.34
CA ILE A 554 -15.28 14.52 -32.11
C ILE A 554 -15.44 15.01 -33.57
N GLU A 555 -14.56 15.92 -34.02
CA GLU A 555 -14.05 15.97 -35.39
C GLU A 555 -12.57 15.58 -35.40
N ILE A 556 -12.24 14.42 -35.98
CA ILE A 556 -10.84 13.99 -36.18
C ILE A 556 -10.28 14.80 -37.33
N ASN A 557 -9.49 15.83 -37.05
CA ASN A 557 -8.68 16.45 -38.08
C ASN A 557 -7.43 15.60 -38.37
N THR A 558 -6.92 15.70 -39.60
CA THR A 558 -5.82 14.93 -40.20
C THR A 558 -4.47 14.95 -39.47
N GLY A 559 -4.38 15.58 -38.29
CA GLY A 559 -3.19 15.65 -37.43
C GLY A 559 -3.35 14.97 -36.07
N GLY A 560 -4.44 14.25 -35.79
CA GLY A 560 -4.55 13.43 -34.57
C GLY A 560 -5.01 14.14 -33.29
N TYR A 561 -5.18 15.46 -33.30
CA TYR A 561 -5.71 16.24 -32.18
C TYR A 561 -7.24 16.42 -32.26
N ILE A 562 -7.91 16.32 -31.10
CA ILE A 562 -9.36 16.38 -30.93
C ILE A 562 -9.73 17.76 -30.34
N THR A 563 -10.71 18.45 -30.92
CA THR A 563 -11.18 19.77 -30.45
C THR A 563 -12.61 19.68 -29.90
N VAL A 564 -12.85 20.21 -28.69
CA VAL A 564 -14.16 20.23 -27.99
C VAL A 564 -15.05 21.36 -28.53
N LYS A 565 -16.36 21.13 -28.70
CA LYS A 565 -17.32 22.18 -29.11
C LYS A 565 -18.52 22.44 -28.17
N ASP A 566 -18.89 21.54 -27.25
CA ASP A 566 -20.10 21.72 -26.44
C ASP A 566 -20.12 20.94 -25.11
N GLY A 567 -19.85 21.65 -24.01
CA GLY A 567 -19.75 21.10 -22.65
C GLY A 567 -21.06 20.63 -21.99
N SER A 568 -21.78 19.62 -22.51
CA SER A 568 -23.01 19.14 -21.86
C SER A 568 -23.10 17.67 -21.41
N ASP A 569 -22.44 16.67 -22.01
CA ASP A 569 -22.75 15.26 -21.67
C ASP A 569 -21.53 14.37 -21.44
N ASP A 570 -21.39 13.79 -20.24
CA ASP A 570 -20.27 12.94 -19.86
C ASP A 570 -20.31 11.58 -20.62
N ILE A 571 -19.66 11.48 -21.80
CA ILE A 571 -19.39 10.23 -22.55
C ILE A 571 -19.02 9.04 -21.67
N PHE A 572 -18.14 9.19 -20.66
CA PHE A 572 -17.74 8.06 -19.82
C PHE A 572 -18.94 7.54 -19.02
N ARG A 573 -19.67 8.44 -18.36
CA ARG A 573 -20.91 8.10 -17.65
C ARG A 573 -21.97 7.54 -18.58
N GLU A 574 -22.08 8.07 -19.80
CA GLU A 574 -23.06 7.57 -20.78
C GLU A 574 -22.73 6.15 -21.23
N ILE A 575 -21.45 5.85 -21.47
CA ILE A 575 -21.00 4.47 -21.76
C ILE A 575 -21.32 3.56 -20.56
N CYS A 576 -20.96 3.97 -19.34
CA CYS A 576 -21.22 3.18 -18.13
C CYS A 576 -22.72 3.01 -17.82
N ARG A 577 -23.56 3.97 -18.20
CA ARG A 577 -25.02 3.91 -18.04
C ARG A 577 -25.65 2.84 -18.94
N VAL A 578 -25.14 2.72 -20.16
CA VAL A 578 -25.75 1.87 -21.21
C VAL A 578 -25.15 0.46 -21.23
N VAL A 579 -23.84 0.36 -21.04
CA VAL A 579 -23.08 -0.88 -21.24
C VAL A 579 -23.12 -1.71 -19.94
N PRO A 580 -23.52 -2.99 -20.01
CA PRO A 580 -23.72 -3.81 -18.81
C PRO A 580 -22.41 -4.08 -18.05
N ASN A 581 -21.28 -4.19 -18.76
CA ASN A 581 -19.95 -4.32 -18.14
C ASN A 581 -18.96 -3.39 -18.84
N VAL A 582 -18.45 -2.41 -18.10
CA VAL A 582 -17.36 -1.54 -18.56
C VAL A 582 -16.09 -1.90 -17.83
N TRP A 583 -15.03 -2.16 -18.59
CA TRP A 583 -13.67 -2.26 -18.09
C TRP A 583 -12.88 -1.04 -18.55
N VAL A 584 -11.90 -0.59 -17.78
CA VAL A 584 -11.06 0.54 -18.16
C VAL A 584 -9.65 0.03 -18.43
N TRP A 585 -9.09 0.36 -19.60
CA TRP A 585 -7.66 0.28 -19.85
C TRP A 585 -7.04 1.62 -19.49
N ASP A 586 -6.42 1.67 -18.30
CA ASP A 586 -5.76 2.87 -17.81
C ASP A 586 -4.24 2.84 -18.03
N TYR A 587 -3.72 3.97 -18.51
CA TYR A 587 -2.30 4.22 -18.65
C TYR A 587 -1.84 5.05 -17.47
N VAL A 588 -1.18 4.38 -16.54
CA VAL A 588 -0.66 4.98 -15.31
C VAL A 588 0.79 5.45 -15.45
N PHE A 589 1.25 5.59 -16.69
CA PHE A 589 2.56 6.12 -17.05
C PHE A 589 2.51 6.78 -18.44
N PRO A 590 3.43 7.71 -18.73
CA PRO A 590 3.63 8.27 -20.07
C PRO A 590 4.32 7.23 -20.98
N ALA A 591 3.53 6.49 -21.77
CA ALA A 591 4.02 5.34 -22.53
C ALA A 591 5.09 5.64 -23.58
N ASP A 592 5.14 6.86 -24.09
CA ASP A 592 6.21 7.26 -24.99
C ASP A 592 7.47 7.75 -24.25
N HIS A 593 7.38 8.18 -22.98
CA HIS A 593 8.46 8.87 -22.25
C HIS A 593 8.52 8.52 -20.75
N ASN A 594 9.12 7.38 -20.42
CA ASN A 594 9.30 6.93 -19.03
C ASN A 594 10.13 7.90 -18.17
N GLU A 595 10.82 8.88 -18.75
CA GLU A 595 11.69 9.83 -18.06
C GLU A 595 10.97 11.08 -17.54
N ALA A 596 9.66 11.23 -17.79
CA ALA A 596 8.92 12.41 -17.39
C ALA A 596 8.64 12.45 -15.86
N PRO A 597 8.92 13.57 -15.15
CA PRO A 597 8.72 13.75 -13.70
C PRO A 597 7.24 13.83 -13.30
N LEU A 598 6.50 12.75 -13.51
CA LEU A 598 5.04 12.69 -13.42
C LEU A 598 4.55 11.75 -12.32
N PRO A 599 4.51 12.23 -11.07
CA PRO A 599 3.87 11.49 -10.00
C PRO A 599 2.34 11.58 -10.17
N LEU A 600 1.73 10.50 -10.68
CA LEU A 600 0.28 10.44 -10.97
C LEU A 600 -0.60 10.08 -9.77
N PHE A 601 -0.02 9.98 -8.56
CA PHE A 601 -0.70 9.44 -7.37
C PHE A 601 -1.97 10.18 -6.97
N HIS A 602 -2.01 11.52 -7.08
CA HIS A 602 -3.24 12.30 -6.83
C HIS A 602 -4.36 12.00 -7.83
N ARG A 603 -4.01 11.83 -9.12
CA ARG A 603 -4.96 11.51 -10.18
C ARG A 603 -5.47 10.07 -10.04
N MET A 604 -4.59 9.15 -9.69
CA MET A 604 -4.85 7.73 -9.61
C MET A 604 -6.00 7.42 -8.65
N TYR A 605 -5.93 7.88 -7.41
CA TYR A 605 -7.03 7.71 -6.44
C TYR A 605 -8.37 8.25 -6.97
N LYS A 606 -8.36 9.51 -7.43
CA LYS A 606 -9.58 10.21 -7.87
C LYS A 606 -10.21 9.57 -9.11
N ASN A 607 -9.41 9.12 -10.08
CA ASN A 607 -9.92 8.41 -11.25
C ASN A 607 -10.53 7.07 -10.86
N TYR A 608 -9.90 6.32 -9.95
CA TYR A 608 -10.37 5.00 -9.57
C TYR A 608 -11.69 5.09 -8.80
N LYS A 609 -11.78 6.02 -7.84
CA LYS A 609 -13.06 6.35 -7.21
C LYS A 609 -14.13 6.69 -8.23
N TYR A 610 -13.79 7.51 -9.22
CA TYR A 610 -14.72 7.86 -10.27
C TYR A 610 -15.16 6.65 -11.12
N TYR A 611 -14.26 5.73 -11.44
CA TYR A 611 -14.59 4.49 -12.15
C TYR A 611 -15.56 3.62 -11.32
N PHE A 612 -15.29 3.50 -10.03
CA PHE A 612 -16.09 2.70 -9.10
C PHE A 612 -17.51 3.27 -8.91
N GLU A 613 -17.64 4.58 -8.75
CA GLU A 613 -18.93 5.27 -8.65
C GLU A 613 -19.81 5.09 -9.90
N ASN A 614 -19.21 4.77 -11.05
CA ASN A 614 -19.92 4.55 -12.31
C ASN A 614 -20.11 3.08 -12.67
N GLY A 615 -19.81 2.14 -11.77
CA GLY A 615 -20.09 0.72 -12.00
C GLY A 615 -19.16 0.07 -13.03
N VAL A 616 -17.94 0.57 -13.18
CA VAL A 616 -16.86 -0.19 -13.82
C VAL A 616 -16.71 -1.53 -13.08
N THR A 617 -16.34 -2.60 -13.77
CA THR A 617 -16.20 -3.95 -13.17
C THR A 617 -14.87 -4.61 -13.49
N GLY A 618 -13.96 -3.90 -14.15
CA GLY A 618 -12.63 -4.40 -14.47
C GLY A 618 -11.67 -3.30 -14.90
N MET A 619 -10.39 -3.56 -14.69
CA MET A 619 -9.28 -2.66 -14.95
C MET A 619 -8.17 -3.41 -15.67
N PHE A 620 -7.78 -2.90 -16.82
CA PHE A 620 -6.54 -3.24 -17.48
C PHE A 620 -5.52 -2.14 -17.13
N TRP A 621 -4.60 -2.48 -16.25
CA TRP A 621 -3.57 -1.60 -15.74
C TRP A 621 -2.31 -1.74 -16.59
N GLN A 622 -2.03 -0.74 -17.42
CA GLN A 622 -0.79 -0.74 -18.20
C GLN A 622 0.28 0.08 -17.48
N ASN A 623 1.38 -0.58 -17.11
CA ASN A 623 2.55 0.02 -16.45
C ASN A 623 3.87 -0.54 -17.02
N THR A 624 5.00 -0.03 -16.55
CA THR A 624 6.34 -0.55 -16.87
C THR A 624 6.76 -1.65 -15.87
N THR A 625 7.56 -2.64 -16.30
CA THR A 625 7.83 -3.86 -15.49
C THR A 625 9.27 -4.21 -15.24
N ASP A 626 10.18 -3.25 -15.37
CA ASP A 626 11.62 -3.53 -15.24
C ASP A 626 12.33 -2.52 -14.34
N ASP A 627 11.68 -1.98 -13.30
CA ASP A 627 12.27 -0.91 -12.47
C ASP A 627 12.63 0.34 -13.31
N ASN A 628 11.91 0.53 -14.41
CA ASN A 628 12.34 1.30 -15.59
C ASN A 628 11.63 2.65 -15.79
N ALA A 629 10.84 3.08 -14.81
CA ALA A 629 10.21 4.39 -14.78
C ALA A 629 10.09 4.88 -13.32
N CYS A 630 10.10 6.18 -13.08
CA CYS A 630 10.07 6.73 -11.71
C CYS A 630 8.85 6.25 -10.94
N PHE A 631 9.03 5.82 -9.69
CA PHE A 631 7.96 5.31 -8.84
C PHE A 631 7.21 4.10 -9.41
N ASP A 632 7.79 3.32 -10.30
CA ASP A 632 7.07 2.17 -10.88
C ASP A 632 6.71 1.10 -9.87
N VAL A 633 7.59 0.79 -8.91
CA VAL A 633 7.33 -0.10 -7.78
C VAL A 633 6.16 0.42 -6.94
N MET A 634 6.18 1.71 -6.57
CA MET A 634 5.10 2.34 -5.80
C MET A 634 3.79 2.39 -6.57
N ARG A 635 3.82 2.67 -7.88
CA ARG A 635 2.61 2.63 -8.74
C ARG A 635 2.00 1.25 -8.79
N ASN A 636 2.81 0.20 -8.90
CA ASN A 636 2.31 -1.18 -8.89
C ASN A 636 1.70 -1.55 -7.53
N TYR A 637 2.38 -1.21 -6.44
CA TYR A 637 1.86 -1.41 -5.08
C TYR A 637 0.52 -0.70 -4.88
N MET A 638 0.45 0.61 -5.19
CA MET A 638 -0.77 1.38 -5.02
C MET A 638 -1.88 0.96 -5.99
N GLY A 639 -1.53 0.52 -7.20
CA GLY A 639 -2.48 -0.09 -8.13
C GLY A 639 -3.12 -1.33 -7.54
N ALA A 640 -2.31 -2.26 -7.00
CA ALA A 640 -2.81 -3.45 -6.32
C ALA A 640 -3.75 -3.10 -5.15
N LYS A 641 -3.36 -2.17 -4.27
CA LYS A 641 -4.18 -1.71 -3.13
C LYS A 641 -5.52 -1.10 -3.57
N LEU A 642 -5.50 -0.23 -4.59
CA LEU A 642 -6.72 0.34 -5.15
C LEU A 642 -7.63 -0.72 -5.77
N MET A 643 -7.08 -1.83 -6.27
CA MET A 643 -7.90 -2.87 -6.90
C MET A 643 -8.41 -3.91 -5.90
N SER A 644 -7.70 -4.15 -4.79
CA SER A 644 -8.16 -5.03 -3.71
C SER A 644 -9.21 -4.36 -2.82
N GLU A 645 -9.02 -3.09 -2.46
CA GLU A 645 -9.81 -2.42 -1.41
C GLU A 645 -10.56 -1.17 -1.93
N GLY A 646 -10.23 -0.71 -3.14
CA GLY A 646 -10.41 0.70 -3.52
C GLY A 646 -11.84 1.19 -3.67
N LYS A 647 -12.86 0.33 -3.76
CA LYS A 647 -14.26 0.80 -3.75
C LYS A 647 -14.59 1.50 -2.44
N ASP A 648 -14.14 0.94 -1.33
CA ASP A 648 -14.44 1.44 0.02
C ASP A 648 -13.29 2.25 0.64
N MET A 649 -12.07 2.13 0.10
CA MET A 649 -10.88 2.87 0.56
C MET A 649 -11.08 4.40 0.60
N THR A 650 -10.90 5.01 1.76
CA THR A 650 -10.94 6.47 1.91
C THR A 650 -9.66 7.13 1.35
N GLU A 651 -9.70 8.44 1.11
CA GLU A 651 -8.52 9.17 0.64
C GLU A 651 -7.42 9.18 1.72
N GLU A 652 -7.82 9.17 2.99
CA GLU A 652 -6.91 9.07 4.14
C GLU A 652 -6.17 7.72 4.14
N GLU A 653 -6.88 6.60 3.98
CA GLU A 653 -6.28 5.27 3.87
C GLU A 653 -5.35 5.16 2.65
N TYR A 654 -5.76 5.72 1.50
CA TYR A 654 -4.93 5.74 0.30
C TYR A 654 -3.58 6.44 0.53
N TRP A 655 -3.58 7.61 1.17
CA TRP A 655 -2.35 8.32 1.49
C TRP A 655 -1.55 7.65 2.61
N ALA A 656 -2.21 6.99 3.56
CA ALA A 656 -1.54 6.18 4.58
C ALA A 656 -0.71 5.06 3.96
N TYR A 657 -1.27 4.33 2.97
CA TYR A 657 -0.51 3.30 2.22
C TYR A 657 0.68 3.88 1.45
N ILE A 658 0.54 5.07 0.87
CA ILE A 658 1.67 5.76 0.23
C ILE A 658 2.74 6.09 1.26
N GLU A 659 2.37 6.67 2.40
CA GLU A 659 3.35 7.03 3.44
C GLU A 659 4.06 5.80 4.02
N GLU A 660 3.31 4.72 4.29
CA GLU A 660 3.84 3.44 4.74
C GLU A 660 4.85 2.87 3.74
N PHE A 661 4.47 2.77 2.46
CA PHE A 661 5.37 2.36 1.38
C PHE A 661 6.61 3.23 1.36
N MET A 662 6.45 4.56 1.32
CA MET A 662 7.57 5.47 1.11
C MET A 662 8.54 5.46 2.29
N LYS A 663 8.04 5.33 3.52
CA LYS A 663 8.86 5.23 4.73
C LYS A 663 9.68 3.95 4.72
N ALA A 664 9.07 2.81 4.39
CA ALA A 664 9.77 1.53 4.34
C ALA A 664 10.72 1.42 3.12
N TYR A 665 10.36 2.05 2.00
CA TYR A 665 11.11 1.97 0.75
C TYR A 665 12.28 2.97 0.69
N TYR A 666 12.09 4.21 1.14
CA TYR A 666 13.07 5.31 1.06
C TYR A 666 13.69 5.70 2.41
N GLY A 667 13.11 5.30 3.55
CA GLY A 667 13.60 5.63 4.89
C GLY A 667 13.13 7.02 5.39
N ASP A 668 13.82 7.58 6.38
CA ASP A 668 13.42 8.81 7.09
C ASP A 668 13.32 10.06 6.18
N GLY A 669 13.91 10.02 4.99
CA GLY A 669 13.84 11.06 3.97
C GLY A 669 12.51 11.13 3.20
N TYR A 670 11.59 10.18 3.40
CA TYR A 670 10.39 10.02 2.57
C TYR A 670 9.49 11.26 2.49
N THR A 671 9.43 12.07 3.55
CA THR A 671 8.61 13.29 3.61
C THR A 671 9.00 14.33 2.54
N TYR A 672 10.28 14.40 2.18
CA TYR A 672 10.74 15.29 1.10
C TYR A 672 10.33 14.78 -0.29
N ILE A 673 10.27 13.46 -0.48
CA ILE A 673 9.77 12.87 -1.72
C ILE A 673 8.27 13.09 -1.85
N LEU A 674 7.52 13.00 -0.73
CA LEU A 674 6.09 13.34 -0.70
C LEU A 674 5.86 14.83 -1.00
N GLU A 675 6.72 15.71 -0.47
CA GLU A 675 6.72 17.14 -0.81
C GLU A 675 6.97 17.38 -2.30
N TYR A 676 7.88 16.61 -2.92
CA TYR A 676 8.11 16.65 -4.37
C TYR A 676 6.86 16.20 -5.15
N ILE A 677 6.21 15.11 -4.75
CA ILE A 677 4.97 14.61 -5.37
C ILE A 677 3.88 15.69 -5.32
N ASN A 678 3.69 16.30 -4.15
CA ASN A 678 2.69 17.35 -3.95
C ASN A 678 3.01 18.62 -4.73
N HIS A 679 4.29 19.02 -4.79
CA HIS A 679 4.72 20.18 -5.56
C HIS A 679 4.54 19.95 -7.06
N ALA A 680 4.92 18.78 -7.57
CA ALA A 680 4.72 18.41 -8.97
C ALA A 680 3.23 18.38 -9.33
N TYR A 681 2.36 17.82 -8.47
CA TYR A 681 0.91 17.84 -8.68
C TYR A 681 0.33 19.26 -8.66
N LYS A 682 0.82 20.12 -7.76
CA LYS A 682 0.42 21.54 -7.72
C LYS A 682 0.79 22.24 -9.01
N LEU A 683 2.02 22.07 -9.51
CA LEU A 683 2.45 22.65 -10.78
C LEU A 683 1.61 22.15 -11.96
N GLN A 684 1.25 20.87 -11.95
CA GLN A 684 0.37 20.27 -12.97
C GLN A 684 -1.05 20.83 -12.95
N SER A 685 -1.60 21.11 -11.77
CA SER A 685 -3.00 21.54 -11.59
C SER A 685 -3.22 23.06 -11.63
N GLU A 686 -2.23 23.86 -11.23
CA GLU A 686 -2.31 25.33 -11.24
C GLU A 686 -1.87 25.96 -12.57
N ASN A 687 -1.06 25.25 -13.36
CA ASN A 687 -0.64 25.69 -14.70
C ASN A 687 -1.42 24.94 -15.80
N GLU A 688 -1.40 25.44 -17.04
CA GLU A 688 -2.00 24.75 -18.21
C GLU A 688 -1.15 23.54 -18.68
N TRP A 689 -0.65 22.73 -17.74
CA TRP A 689 0.13 21.53 -18.04
C TRP A 689 -0.81 20.38 -18.41
N HIS A 690 -0.90 20.08 -19.71
CA HIS A 690 -1.68 18.97 -20.21
C HIS A 690 -0.77 17.90 -20.78
N LEU A 691 -0.60 16.79 -20.06
CA LEU A 691 0.15 15.64 -20.56
C LEU A 691 -0.79 14.60 -21.13
N TRP A 692 -0.36 13.91 -22.17
CA TRP A 692 -1.06 12.78 -22.73
C TRP A 692 -0.12 11.58 -22.77
N THR A 693 -0.69 10.38 -22.69
CA THR A 693 0.07 9.11 -22.63
C THR A 693 1.10 8.97 -23.75
N MET A 694 0.84 9.56 -24.92
CA MET A 694 1.65 9.46 -26.13
C MET A 694 2.19 10.82 -26.60
N GLU A 695 2.23 11.81 -25.71
CA GLU A 695 2.73 13.15 -26.04
C GLU A 695 4.05 13.47 -25.32
N LYS A 696 4.81 14.37 -25.96
CA LYS A 696 6.11 14.83 -25.50
C LYS A 696 5.95 15.76 -24.32
N TRP A 697 6.37 15.30 -23.13
CA TRP A 697 6.22 16.07 -21.90
C TRP A 697 6.88 17.46 -21.94
N TYR A 698 8.00 17.61 -22.66
CA TYR A 698 8.71 18.88 -22.78
C TYR A 698 8.06 19.86 -23.77
N ASP A 699 7.07 19.42 -24.55
CA ASP A 699 6.27 20.32 -25.40
C ASP A 699 5.15 21.02 -24.61
N ILE A 700 4.99 20.68 -23.31
CA ILE A 700 3.86 21.05 -22.47
C ILE A 700 4.25 21.97 -21.31
N ILE A 701 5.46 21.79 -20.78
CA ILE A 701 5.99 22.58 -19.66
C ILE A 701 7.04 23.55 -20.22
N THR A 702 6.96 24.84 -19.85
CA THR A 702 7.91 25.82 -20.36
C THR A 702 9.28 25.66 -19.71
N GLU A 703 10.34 26.00 -20.44
CA GLU A 703 11.71 26.04 -19.91
C GLU A 703 11.81 26.92 -18.65
N GLU A 704 11.14 28.07 -18.66
CA GLU A 704 11.04 29.00 -17.52
C GLU A 704 10.50 28.30 -16.27
N GLN A 705 9.39 27.57 -16.42
CA GLN A 705 8.78 26.84 -15.30
C GLN A 705 9.71 25.75 -14.75
N TYR A 706 10.50 25.09 -15.58
CA TYR A 706 11.51 24.16 -15.09
C TYR A 706 12.59 24.88 -14.29
N ARG A 707 13.15 25.96 -14.82
CA ARG A 707 14.24 26.69 -14.15
C ARG A 707 13.81 27.24 -12.79
N GLU A 708 12.58 27.73 -12.68
CA GLU A 708 12.05 28.25 -11.42
C GLU A 708 11.87 27.17 -10.33
N ASN A 709 11.64 25.92 -10.72
CA ASN A 709 11.28 24.84 -9.79
C ASN A 709 12.39 23.78 -9.63
N PHE A 710 13.38 23.74 -10.52
CA PHE A 710 14.37 22.67 -10.60
C PHE A 710 15.19 22.53 -9.31
N ASP A 711 15.82 23.61 -8.83
CA ASP A 711 16.67 23.58 -7.63
C ASP A 711 15.89 23.17 -6.39
N TYR A 712 14.64 23.61 -6.29
CA TYR A 712 13.75 23.22 -5.20
C TYR A 712 13.45 21.72 -5.24
N MET A 713 12.96 21.22 -6.39
CA MET A 713 12.60 19.81 -6.55
C MET A 713 13.81 18.88 -6.40
N MET A 714 14.96 19.22 -6.99
CA MET A 714 16.21 18.48 -6.81
C MET A 714 16.68 18.50 -5.35
N GLY A 715 16.59 19.65 -4.68
CA GLY A 715 16.98 19.76 -3.27
C GLY A 715 16.14 18.91 -2.33
N LEU A 716 14.89 18.58 -2.69
CA LEU A 716 14.07 17.61 -1.95
C LEU A 716 14.63 16.19 -2.08
N TRP A 717 15.00 15.77 -3.29
CA TRP A 717 15.63 14.46 -3.53
C TRP A 717 16.99 14.32 -2.83
N GLU A 718 17.82 15.37 -2.85
CA GLU A 718 19.12 15.37 -2.16
C GLU A 718 18.96 15.25 -0.64
N LYS A 719 17.97 15.92 -0.06
CA LYS A 719 17.64 15.77 1.38
C LYS A 719 17.12 14.38 1.70
N ALA A 720 16.30 13.81 0.82
CA ALA A 720 15.78 12.45 1.00
C ALA A 720 16.94 11.43 1.00
N GLU A 721 17.88 11.54 0.05
CA GLU A 721 19.05 10.67 -0.03
C GLU A 721 19.94 10.80 1.21
N ALA A 722 20.18 12.03 1.67
CA ALA A 722 21.01 12.28 2.85
C ALA A 722 20.42 11.72 4.17
N LEU A 723 19.11 11.44 4.20
CA LEU A 723 18.39 10.87 5.34
C LEU A 723 18.10 9.38 5.17
N ALA A 724 18.49 8.77 4.06
CA ALA A 724 18.38 7.33 3.88
C ALA A 724 19.21 6.60 4.93
N GLN A 725 18.61 5.59 5.57
CA GLN A 725 19.24 4.88 6.70
C GLN A 725 20.24 3.81 6.25
N THR A 726 20.12 3.35 5.00
CA THR A 726 20.98 2.34 4.38
C THR A 726 21.38 2.78 2.98
N GLU A 727 22.48 2.22 2.47
CA GLU A 727 22.91 2.44 1.08
C GLU A 727 21.86 1.96 0.08
N GLU A 728 21.13 0.89 0.41
CA GLU A 728 20.06 0.36 -0.42
C GLU A 728 18.87 1.35 -0.52
N MET A 729 18.49 1.99 0.59
CA MET A 729 17.50 3.06 0.57
C MET A 729 17.99 4.28 -0.21
N ALA A 730 19.26 4.68 -0.01
CA ALA A 730 19.86 5.79 -0.75
C ALA A 730 19.88 5.53 -2.26
N ASP A 731 20.19 4.29 -2.66
CA ASP A 731 20.19 3.86 -4.06
C ASP A 731 18.81 3.94 -4.70
N ARG A 732 17.76 3.54 -3.97
CA ARG A 732 16.36 3.69 -4.42
C ARG A 732 15.98 5.16 -4.62
N VAL A 733 16.40 6.05 -3.71
CA VAL A 733 16.17 7.49 -3.85
C VAL A 733 16.88 8.02 -5.10
N ARG A 734 18.15 7.64 -5.33
CA ARG A 734 18.90 8.02 -6.54
C ARG A 734 18.21 7.51 -7.81
N ARG A 735 17.81 6.24 -7.83
CA ARG A 735 17.09 5.61 -8.94
C ARG A 735 15.84 6.40 -9.33
N ASP A 736 14.94 6.67 -8.38
CA ASP A 736 13.69 7.38 -8.67
C ASP A 736 13.89 8.87 -8.96
N SER A 737 14.98 9.48 -8.48
CA SER A 737 15.37 10.85 -8.84
C SER A 737 15.94 11.00 -10.26
N THR A 738 16.19 9.89 -10.99
CA THR A 738 16.81 9.90 -12.33
C THR A 738 16.06 10.80 -13.32
N GLN A 739 14.74 10.90 -13.21
CA GLN A 739 13.95 11.79 -14.07
C GLN A 739 14.31 13.26 -13.88
N MET A 740 14.62 13.67 -12.66
CA MET A 740 15.10 15.02 -12.42
C MET A 740 16.50 15.23 -13.00
N LYS A 741 17.37 14.20 -13.00
CA LYS A 741 18.65 14.24 -13.73
C LYS A 741 18.47 14.36 -15.25
N PHE A 742 17.38 13.82 -15.79
CA PHE A 742 17.00 14.05 -17.18
C PHE A 742 16.59 15.51 -17.44
N ILE A 743 15.79 16.12 -16.54
CA ILE A 743 15.47 17.56 -16.62
C ILE A 743 16.74 18.41 -16.58
N GLU A 744 17.69 18.06 -15.71
CA GLU A 744 19.00 18.74 -15.60
C GLU A 744 19.76 18.72 -16.93
N LEU A 745 19.73 17.58 -17.63
CA LEU A 745 20.33 17.41 -18.95
C LEU A 745 19.62 18.24 -20.02
N CYS A 746 18.28 18.29 -19.99
CA CYS A 746 17.48 19.11 -20.90
C CYS A 746 17.79 20.60 -20.74
N LEU A 747 17.84 21.11 -19.50
CA LEU A 747 18.16 22.53 -19.24
C LEU A 747 19.57 22.89 -19.72
N ALA A 748 20.55 22.03 -19.47
CA ALA A 748 21.91 22.23 -19.96
C ALA A 748 22.01 22.18 -21.49
N TYR A 749 21.15 21.42 -22.15
CA TYR A 749 21.04 21.43 -23.61
C TYR A 749 20.47 22.76 -24.10
N GLU A 750 19.41 23.29 -23.50
CA GLU A 750 18.83 24.59 -23.87
C GLU A 750 19.85 25.72 -23.71
N ASP A 751 20.63 25.73 -22.62
CA ASP A 751 21.73 26.67 -22.40
C ASP A 751 22.77 26.62 -23.53
N TYR A 752 23.11 25.41 -23.99
CA TYR A 752 24.01 25.21 -25.13
C TYR A 752 23.37 25.56 -26.49
N ALA A 753 22.06 25.34 -26.64
CA ALA A 753 21.34 25.51 -27.88
C ALA A 753 21.07 26.99 -28.22
N ASP A 754 21.00 27.86 -27.21
CA ASP A 754 20.80 29.31 -27.36
C ASP A 754 21.85 29.97 -28.27
N SER A 755 21.46 31.04 -28.94
CA SER A 755 22.22 31.81 -29.93
C SER A 755 23.54 32.43 -29.43
N ALA A 756 23.77 32.48 -28.10
CA ALA A 756 24.93 33.12 -27.46
C ALA A 756 26.11 32.18 -27.11
N LYS A 757 25.97 30.87 -27.37
CA LYS A 757 26.91 29.72 -27.17
C LYS A 757 28.33 30.03 -26.67
N THR A 758 28.70 29.43 -25.54
CA THR A 758 30.09 29.37 -25.05
C THR A 758 30.67 27.94 -25.13
N GLU A 759 32.00 27.81 -25.14
CA GLU A 759 32.68 26.51 -24.97
C GLU A 759 32.37 25.87 -23.61
N GLU A 760 32.05 26.68 -22.61
CA GLU A 760 31.70 26.26 -21.26
C GLU A 760 30.32 25.59 -21.21
N ASP A 761 29.34 26.11 -21.95
CA ASP A 761 28.00 25.51 -22.06
C ASP A 761 28.06 24.13 -22.73
N LEU A 762 28.80 24.01 -23.84
CA LEU A 762 29.01 22.73 -24.52
C LEU A 762 29.70 21.70 -23.60
N LYS A 763 30.70 22.14 -22.83
CA LYS A 763 31.37 21.28 -21.86
C LYS A 763 30.39 20.82 -20.78
N THR A 764 29.62 21.73 -20.21
CA THR A 764 28.62 21.44 -19.16
C THR A 764 27.58 20.43 -19.64
N TYR A 765 26.99 20.64 -20.82
CA TYR A 765 26.06 19.69 -21.43
C TYR A 765 26.70 18.31 -21.68
N THR A 766 27.93 18.28 -22.21
CA THR A 766 28.63 17.01 -22.50
C THR A 766 28.93 16.22 -21.23
N ASP A 767 29.36 16.90 -20.16
CA ASP A 767 29.65 16.30 -18.86
C ASP A 767 28.38 15.72 -18.21
N LYS A 768 27.27 16.49 -18.20
CA LYS A 768 25.97 16.02 -17.69
C LYS A 768 25.40 14.86 -18.51
N ARG A 769 25.55 14.90 -19.84
CA ARG A 769 25.15 13.79 -20.72
C ARG A 769 25.92 12.51 -20.40
N ALA A 770 27.24 12.62 -20.19
CA ALA A 770 28.05 11.46 -19.83
C ALA A 770 27.60 10.88 -18.48
N ALA A 771 27.35 11.73 -17.47
CA ALA A 771 26.85 11.29 -16.17
C ALA A 771 25.48 10.59 -16.29
N TYR A 772 24.54 11.16 -17.03
CA TYR A 772 23.21 10.56 -17.23
C TYR A 772 23.26 9.21 -17.94
N LEU A 773 24.15 9.04 -18.94
CA LEU A 773 24.33 7.75 -19.61
C LEU A 773 24.89 6.67 -18.69
N GLU A 774 25.71 7.02 -17.69
CA GLU A 774 26.17 6.05 -16.69
C GLU A 774 25.02 5.64 -15.74
N ILE A 775 24.15 6.58 -15.34
CA ILE A 775 22.94 6.28 -14.55
C ILE A 775 22.03 5.28 -15.29
N LEU A 776 21.80 5.49 -16.59
CA LEU A 776 20.98 4.58 -17.39
C LEU A 776 21.54 3.16 -17.44
N LYS A 777 22.87 3.03 -17.55
CA LYS A 777 23.54 1.72 -17.52
C LYS A 777 23.47 1.07 -16.15
N GLU A 778 23.69 1.85 -15.10
CA GLU A 778 23.69 1.39 -13.71
C GLU A 778 22.35 0.74 -13.34
N TYR A 779 21.24 1.42 -13.65
CA TYR A 779 19.90 0.95 -13.33
C TYR A 779 19.25 0.09 -14.42
N ASN A 780 19.99 -0.25 -15.49
CA ASN A 780 19.49 -1.06 -16.60
C ASN A 780 18.20 -0.51 -17.24
N PHE A 781 18.07 0.83 -17.27
CA PHE A 781 17.07 1.52 -18.06
C PHE A 781 17.35 1.22 -19.54
N MET A 782 16.67 0.23 -20.11
CA MET A 782 16.73 -0.29 -21.49
C MET A 782 17.71 0.41 -22.45
N GLU A 783 18.81 -0.28 -22.82
CA GLU A 783 19.82 0.22 -23.76
C GLU A 783 19.41 0.36 -25.26
N PRO A 784 18.34 -0.24 -25.84
CA PRO A 784 18.23 -0.36 -27.29
C PRO A 784 17.48 0.81 -27.94
N LEU A 785 17.95 2.04 -27.72
CA LEU A 785 17.82 3.16 -28.66
C LEU A 785 19.10 4.05 -28.65
N TYR A 786 19.99 3.89 -27.67
CA TYR A 786 20.89 4.97 -27.18
C TYR A 786 22.29 5.03 -27.81
N SER A 787 22.58 4.21 -28.83
CA SER A 787 23.96 3.95 -29.28
C SER A 787 24.55 4.89 -30.35
N SER A 788 23.87 5.97 -30.77
CA SER A 788 24.44 6.91 -31.75
C SER A 788 24.99 8.19 -31.11
N THR A 789 26.30 8.40 -31.22
CA THR A 789 27.08 9.48 -30.57
C THR A 789 26.96 10.86 -31.27
N LYS A 790 25.94 11.07 -32.11
CA LYS A 790 25.85 12.27 -32.97
C LYS A 790 24.52 13.00 -32.95
N LEU A 791 23.61 12.68 -32.04
CA LEU A 791 22.31 13.33 -31.97
C LEU A 791 22.17 14.06 -30.63
N ASN A 792 21.64 15.29 -30.67
CA ASN A 792 21.22 15.99 -29.46
C ASN A 792 20.04 15.22 -28.79
N PRO A 793 19.66 15.44 -27.51
CA PRO A 793 18.64 14.65 -26.82
C PRO A 793 17.26 14.69 -27.52
N VAL A 794 16.96 15.79 -28.21
CA VAL A 794 15.79 16.04 -29.08
C VAL A 794 15.95 15.41 -30.48
N GLU A 795 17.14 15.48 -31.09
CA GLU A 795 17.45 14.84 -32.40
C GLU A 795 17.61 13.31 -32.30
N TRP A 796 17.94 12.82 -31.11
CA TRP A 796 18.07 11.40 -30.79
C TRP A 796 16.72 10.68 -30.93
N ARG A 797 15.60 11.43 -30.78
CA ARG A 797 14.24 10.96 -31.05
C ARG A 797 13.81 11.04 -32.52
N ILE A 798 14.43 11.87 -33.36
CA ILE A 798 14.09 11.93 -34.80
C ILE A 798 14.72 10.77 -35.57
N ALA A 799 15.82 10.18 -35.07
CA ALA A 799 16.46 9.04 -35.74
C ALA A 799 15.83 7.67 -35.40
N VAL A 800 14.89 7.63 -34.44
CA VAL A 800 14.23 6.41 -33.95
C VAL A 800 12.82 6.23 -34.52
N TYR A 801 12.11 7.32 -34.84
CA TYR A 801 10.90 7.32 -35.67
C TYR A 801 11.26 7.49 -37.14
#